data_AF-A0A2P8CAE1-F1
#
_entry.id   AF-A0A2P8CAE1-F1
#
_cell.length_a   1.000
_cell.length_b   1.000
_cell.length_c   1.000
_cell.angle_alpha   90.00
_cell.angle_beta   90.00
_cell.angle_gamma   90.00
#
_symmetry.space_group_name_H-M   'P 1'
#
loop_
_entity.id
_entity.type
_entity.pdbx_description
1 polymer ?
#
loop_
_entity_poly.entity_id
_entity_poly.type
_entity_poly.pdbx_seq_one_letter_code
_entity_poly.pdbx_strand_id
1 'polypeptide(L)'
;MRKTYGAGIDTKKRTVNKKKKIQYINLKLAALGFPYYQDERTAQFLDIATPLLDNYKEQTRLLSSHLSPIGKRIQTFLNDYLAEVPGKKNISLPGNSFVLDTHGLARMMSISPNKDCYETDIVRSYRTAQGILHNPKHDKRTTKGVFHVVEGGLPVPNDKKAVPKQTFAKLLEAALDPPKDLMELPFTSDQEDKAELFLSLMLRPVVVPEVPGLTKEKAMEVLFLAPGNLISNLDFVESIFGNAGDPNLPENDAALDPETWTGHSGCVILATHLIHMKKKDLGLPHYDDATERQRRDGMCWKDENELYNDGGAFKITARDERGVVVTIIADNYFGYCKKEVKTQISYSANLYGLCEEEHAGGALAFQSYDLGERFMLDDRLPTNNLTFKEMTSLYSDLMNVQPEGYGIDKNNPDILYIPENAEFNIFEQSVSWTNGNSNHSIKLLPTKHYILPSGYRIQMRKRMNGHHWHLTGAVAEGTLCHKPCTVSGGGKSEISKSIRDAMIQGSVIVSDDLQKDLNMVEEIMGMDFSNRFKEPYQYTKPSRSILDSTRSLGSVIKLLTPADEYSDEYNLWLQSVPQRIKDLIYIVKRRYHNEWDKHWREFFSVDQINGSPGNELKFMGRKLISNYLRVGHDLDNSWRIFQVRQDFYPAQKVQVEDDITASIIVKTDQLSDLNPQYSNPSVKLLTNCEARLFQRPDDCVIKGYDKQAESDLASPNTFLSNFEPLTREQVKEIKEDTIGFDFYTQPVKDLINNFLENDEPNYLVVPSEPRLVNGVPSQNPRYLQVRPDLVEPTDKYIAEVCERIFRKIPTSKPLYLPVNSVLPGRRNNPADPKNNVPPLAIYNPIHYQELPELFIDFICSITGKSPSTTGFGSEGALTKGPFNNLLVAADLNNALLSYILTGYEPLSSAAGYVGPKYKVDHDISLLMPEIISRMSVEERDPKYLIENGYLEKVENIEHEGEVIEASLLGYRITIKFVHHFLGRIFNNPDAVFTKDMLRPEMQDKETFVHSLKNLSITQKRVAEGLMTDGTYEALCPPLQALVSIMVNGEYEGKDREHPDVRQLFTREYVMNSDWYKHRLKVKQERDIKFWNQTITYLEDALDRENLEEAAQKLDLETKLKKAREELTHVQSDAYIDELYGTLGADPLK
;
A
#
# COMPACT_ATOMS: atom_id res chain seq x y z
N MET A 1 15.67 -5.74 -18.13
CA MET A 1 16.36 -4.61 -17.47
C MET A 1 17.26 -5.14 -16.34
N ARG A 2 18.46 -4.56 -16.12
CA ARG A 2 19.43 -4.96 -15.07
C ARG A 2 19.28 -4.14 -13.76
N LYS A 3 18.06 -3.70 -13.39
CA LYS A 3 17.84 -2.95 -12.13
C LYS A 3 18.34 -3.78 -10.94
N THR A 4 18.92 -3.12 -9.93
CA THR A 4 19.34 -3.77 -8.68
C THR A 4 18.71 -3.10 -7.48
N TYR A 5 18.26 -3.91 -6.52
CA TYR A 5 17.67 -3.47 -5.26
C TYR A 5 18.54 -3.84 -4.05
N GLY A 6 19.66 -4.51 -4.27
CA GLY A 6 20.67 -4.79 -3.27
C GLY A 6 20.30 -5.86 -2.25
N ALA A 7 20.78 -5.68 -1.01
CA ALA A 7 20.72 -6.70 0.04
C ALA A 7 19.27 -7.11 0.38
N GLY A 8 19.06 -8.42 0.58
CA GLY A 8 17.74 -9.00 0.86
C GLY A 8 16.88 -9.29 -0.38
N ILE A 9 17.22 -8.74 -1.55
CA ILE A 9 16.46 -8.94 -2.80
C ILE A 9 17.33 -9.60 -3.88
N ASP A 10 18.53 -9.06 -4.14
CA ASP A 10 19.45 -9.56 -5.17
C ASP A 10 20.30 -10.77 -4.69
N THR A 11 19.66 -11.81 -4.15
CA THR A 11 20.33 -12.97 -3.50
C THR A 11 21.24 -13.78 -4.43
N LYS A 12 21.01 -13.73 -5.76
CA LYS A 12 21.79 -14.45 -6.77
C LYS A 12 23.05 -13.69 -7.24
N LYS A 13 23.24 -12.42 -6.86
CA LYS A 13 24.42 -11.63 -7.26
C LYS A 13 25.52 -11.74 -6.19
N ARG A 14 26.77 -11.98 -6.62
CA ARG A 14 27.91 -12.11 -5.71
C ARG A 14 28.13 -10.79 -4.94
N THR A 15 27.96 -10.81 -3.63
CA THR A 15 28.19 -9.64 -2.78
C THR A 15 29.64 -9.19 -2.87
N VAL A 16 29.87 -7.99 -3.40
CA VAL A 16 31.20 -7.37 -3.42
C VAL A 16 31.54 -6.93 -1.99
N ASN A 17 32.62 -7.49 -1.42
CA ASN A 17 33.09 -7.16 -0.07
C ASN A 17 33.39 -5.64 0.06
N LYS A 18 33.12 -5.06 1.24
CA LYS A 18 33.41 -3.66 1.64
C LYS A 18 34.74 -3.13 1.08
N LYS A 19 35.84 -3.88 1.22
CA LYS A 19 37.18 -3.45 0.75
C LYS A 19 37.23 -3.19 -0.76
N LYS A 20 36.57 -4.05 -1.56
CA LYS A 20 36.50 -3.87 -3.01
C LYS A 20 35.62 -2.70 -3.42
N LYS A 21 34.53 -2.44 -2.67
CA LYS A 21 33.68 -1.26 -2.89
C LYS A 21 34.45 0.03 -2.64
N ILE A 22 35.21 0.10 -1.54
CA ILE A 22 36.08 1.25 -1.22
C ILE A 22 37.11 1.49 -2.35
N GLN A 23 37.81 0.45 -2.79
CA GLN A 23 38.76 0.55 -3.90
C GLN A 23 38.10 1.05 -5.19
N TYR A 24 36.90 0.57 -5.51
CA TYR A 24 36.15 1.02 -6.68
C TYR A 24 35.73 2.50 -6.57
N ILE A 25 35.22 2.93 -5.40
CA ILE A 25 34.89 4.34 -5.15
C ILE A 25 36.11 5.22 -5.32
N ASN A 26 37.24 4.85 -4.71
CA ASN A 26 38.50 5.58 -4.83
C ASN A 26 38.99 5.68 -6.29
N LEU A 27 38.90 4.58 -7.05
CA LEU A 27 39.23 4.58 -8.48
C LEU A 27 38.35 5.58 -9.26
N LYS A 28 37.04 5.61 -9.00
CA LYS A 28 36.13 6.55 -9.64
C LYS A 28 36.42 8.00 -9.27
N LEU A 29 36.66 8.29 -7.99
CA LEU A 29 37.04 9.62 -7.52
C LEU A 29 38.33 10.09 -8.21
N ALA A 30 39.36 9.24 -8.22
CA ALA A 30 40.62 9.53 -8.88
C ALA A 30 40.46 9.73 -10.40
N ALA A 31 39.63 8.93 -11.07
CA ALA A 31 39.34 9.05 -12.50
C ALA A 31 38.66 10.38 -12.85
N LEU A 32 37.78 10.88 -11.97
CA LEU A 32 37.11 12.18 -12.11
C LEU A 32 38.00 13.36 -11.67
N GLY A 33 39.18 13.09 -11.13
CA GLY A 33 40.11 14.12 -10.65
C GLY A 33 39.78 14.66 -9.26
N PHE A 34 38.96 13.97 -8.47
CA PHE A 34 38.64 14.34 -7.10
C PHE A 34 39.57 13.65 -6.08
N PRO A 35 39.76 14.25 -4.89
CA PRO A 35 40.38 13.59 -3.76
C PRO A 35 39.66 12.28 -3.41
N TYR A 36 40.41 11.28 -2.98
CA TYR A 36 39.89 9.96 -2.61
C TYR A 36 40.37 9.56 -1.21
N TYR A 37 39.71 8.56 -0.63
CA TYR A 37 40.03 8.08 0.72
C TYR A 37 41.40 7.43 0.75
N GLN A 38 42.30 7.95 1.58
CA GLN A 38 43.69 7.50 1.66
C GLN A 38 43.80 6.25 2.54
N ASP A 39 43.93 5.07 1.92
CA ASP A 39 44.45 3.87 2.59
C ASP A 39 45.68 3.31 1.84
N GLU A 40 46.59 2.67 2.59
CA GLU A 40 47.89 2.22 2.07
C GLU A 40 47.74 1.29 0.85
N ARG A 41 46.71 0.45 0.86
CA ARG A 41 46.45 -0.52 -0.20
C ARG A 41 45.91 0.14 -1.47
N THR A 42 45.04 1.14 -1.35
CA THR A 42 44.48 1.86 -2.49
C THR A 42 45.52 2.81 -3.06
N ALA A 43 46.35 3.43 -2.22
CA ALA A 43 47.49 4.24 -2.67
C ALA A 43 48.41 3.41 -3.59
N GLN A 44 48.87 2.23 -3.14
CA GLN A 44 49.71 1.34 -3.96
C GLN A 44 49.05 0.92 -5.29
N PHE A 45 47.73 0.68 -5.29
CA PHE A 45 47.00 0.32 -6.50
C PHE A 45 46.84 1.51 -7.46
N LEU A 46 46.51 2.69 -6.93
CA LEU A 46 46.33 3.89 -7.72
C LEU A 46 47.65 4.43 -8.26
N ASP A 47 48.77 4.26 -7.55
CA ASP A 47 50.10 4.59 -8.05
C ASP A 47 50.40 3.83 -9.37
N ILE A 48 50.04 2.54 -9.42
CA ILE A 48 50.16 1.73 -10.64
C ILE A 48 49.16 2.20 -11.71
N ALA A 49 47.95 2.57 -11.33
CA ALA A 49 46.88 2.98 -12.25
C ALA A 49 47.00 4.45 -12.73
N THR A 50 47.88 5.26 -12.14
CA THR A 50 47.96 6.72 -12.36
C THR A 50 48.10 7.10 -13.84
N PRO A 51 49.01 6.48 -14.64
CA PRO A 51 49.13 6.82 -16.06
C PRO A 51 47.83 6.60 -16.87
N LEU A 52 47.05 5.57 -16.51
CA LEU A 52 45.76 5.28 -17.14
C LEU A 52 44.71 6.30 -16.71
N LEU A 53 44.69 6.65 -15.42
CA LEU A 53 43.76 7.63 -14.86
C LEU A 53 44.02 9.04 -15.41
N ASP A 54 45.28 9.44 -15.56
CA ASP A 54 45.63 10.76 -16.11
C ASP A 54 45.24 10.87 -17.59
N ASN A 55 45.41 9.79 -18.37
CA ASN A 55 44.87 9.75 -19.74
C ASN A 55 43.34 9.87 -19.74
N TYR A 56 42.65 9.13 -18.87
CA TYR A 56 41.20 9.20 -18.73
C TYR A 56 40.71 10.58 -18.32
N LYS A 57 41.43 11.29 -17.43
CA LYS A 57 41.12 12.67 -17.04
C LYS A 57 41.17 13.62 -18.23
N GLU A 58 42.22 13.56 -19.05
CA GLU A 58 42.33 14.41 -20.25
C GLU A 58 41.23 14.09 -21.27
N GLN A 59 40.89 12.82 -21.46
CA GLN A 59 39.73 12.42 -22.29
C GLN A 59 38.41 12.96 -21.73
N THR A 60 38.22 12.89 -20.41
CA THR A 60 37.02 13.39 -19.73
C THR A 60 36.90 14.92 -19.88
N ARG A 61 38.02 15.66 -19.84
CA ARG A 61 38.01 17.11 -20.11
C ARG A 61 37.53 17.44 -21.52
N LEU A 62 37.93 16.66 -22.52
CA LEU A 62 37.43 16.81 -23.90
C LEU A 62 35.93 16.54 -24.00
N LEU A 63 35.39 15.66 -23.16
CA LEU A 63 33.98 15.27 -23.08
C LEU A 63 33.17 16.04 -22.03
N SER A 64 33.74 17.06 -21.38
CA SER A 64 33.14 17.76 -20.22
C SER A 64 31.81 18.46 -20.50
N SER A 65 31.48 18.70 -21.79
CA SER A 65 30.21 19.26 -22.24
C SER A 65 29.18 18.20 -22.66
N HIS A 66 29.55 16.91 -22.60
CA HIS A 66 28.67 15.81 -22.98
C HIS A 66 27.76 15.42 -21.81
N LEU A 67 26.45 15.42 -22.05
CA LEU A 67 25.45 14.93 -21.11
C LEU A 67 25.01 13.53 -21.51
N SER A 68 24.67 12.70 -20.52
CA SER A 68 23.98 11.43 -20.75
C SER A 68 22.69 11.63 -21.57
N PRO A 69 22.15 10.61 -22.26
CA PRO A 69 20.90 10.72 -23.02
C PRO A 69 19.74 11.33 -22.23
N ILE A 70 19.52 10.90 -20.98
CA ILE A 70 18.52 11.50 -20.09
C ILE A 70 18.86 12.95 -19.74
N GLY A 71 20.13 13.25 -19.45
CA GLY A 71 20.60 14.62 -19.19
C GLY A 71 20.37 15.54 -20.38
N LYS A 72 20.58 15.05 -21.62
CA LYS A 72 20.30 15.79 -22.85
C LYS A 72 18.82 16.09 -23.01
N ARG A 73 17.92 15.11 -22.77
CA ARG A 73 16.46 15.32 -22.80
C ARG A 73 16.03 16.41 -21.82
N ILE A 74 16.54 16.35 -20.59
CA ILE A 74 16.25 17.34 -19.54
C ILE A 74 16.81 18.72 -19.92
N GLN A 75 18.05 18.79 -20.41
CA GLN A 75 18.69 20.05 -20.79
C GLN A 75 17.98 20.71 -21.97
N THR A 76 17.55 19.95 -22.99
CA THR A 76 16.74 20.46 -24.10
C THR A 76 15.45 21.07 -23.60
N PHE A 77 14.72 20.36 -22.73
CA PHE A 77 13.51 20.89 -22.11
C PHE A 77 13.78 22.21 -21.35
N LEU A 78 14.81 22.27 -20.50
CA LEU A 78 15.15 23.47 -19.73
C LEU A 78 15.53 24.65 -20.64
N ASN A 79 16.30 24.39 -21.70
CA ASN A 79 16.70 25.41 -22.67
C ASN A 79 15.49 26.05 -23.34
N ASP A 80 14.57 25.21 -23.83
CA ASP A 80 13.35 25.62 -24.51
C ASP A 80 12.35 26.28 -23.55
N TYR A 81 12.08 25.65 -22.40
CA TYR A 81 11.10 26.13 -21.41
C TYR A 81 11.47 27.52 -20.87
N LEU A 82 12.77 27.80 -20.74
CA LEU A 82 13.29 29.07 -20.24
C LEU A 82 13.76 30.00 -21.37
N ALA A 83 13.51 29.71 -22.65
CA ALA A 83 14.05 30.49 -23.77
C ALA A 83 13.71 31.99 -23.68
N GLU A 84 12.51 32.31 -23.19
CA GLU A 84 11.96 33.66 -23.10
C GLU A 84 12.40 34.44 -21.86
N VAL A 85 13.17 33.83 -20.93
CA VAL A 85 13.58 34.51 -19.68
C VAL A 85 14.72 35.51 -19.97
N PRO A 86 14.50 36.83 -19.84
CA PRO A 86 15.50 37.83 -20.19
C PRO A 86 16.71 37.80 -19.25
N GLY A 87 17.91 37.92 -19.81
CA GLY A 87 19.14 38.02 -19.02
C GLY A 87 19.49 36.74 -18.24
N LYS A 88 18.88 35.59 -18.55
CA LYS A 88 19.27 34.31 -17.96
C LYS A 88 20.72 34.00 -18.30
N LYS A 89 21.49 33.50 -17.32
CA LYS A 89 22.79 32.89 -17.61
C LYS A 89 22.58 31.53 -18.29
N ASN A 90 23.66 30.99 -18.86
CA ASN A 90 23.63 29.65 -19.44
C ASN A 90 23.50 28.61 -18.31
N ILE A 91 22.29 28.12 -18.07
CA ILE A 91 21.99 27.09 -17.06
C ILE A 91 22.29 25.72 -17.68
N SER A 92 23.27 25.00 -17.13
CA SER A 92 23.64 23.65 -17.57
C SER A 92 23.61 22.67 -16.41
N LEU A 93 23.06 21.48 -16.64
CA LEU A 93 23.22 20.36 -15.72
C LEU A 93 24.71 20.01 -15.52
N PRO A 94 25.10 19.44 -14.36
CA PRO A 94 26.48 19.07 -14.09
C PRO A 94 26.90 17.90 -15.01
N GLY A 95 27.79 18.17 -15.96
CA GLY A 95 28.31 17.15 -16.89
C GLY A 95 29.33 16.18 -16.29
N ASN A 96 29.94 16.52 -15.15
CA ASN A 96 30.99 15.73 -14.49
C ASN A 96 30.58 15.30 -13.07
N SER A 97 29.36 14.78 -12.89
CA SER A 97 28.91 14.24 -11.61
C SER A 97 29.50 12.85 -11.33
N PHE A 98 29.68 12.50 -10.06
CA PHE A 98 29.96 11.13 -9.66
C PHE A 98 28.69 10.29 -9.81
N VAL A 99 28.67 9.45 -10.84
CA VAL A 99 27.56 8.54 -11.13
C VAL A 99 27.52 7.40 -10.11
N LEU A 100 26.35 7.15 -9.54
CA LEU A 100 26.07 5.97 -8.72
C LEU A 100 25.54 4.85 -9.64
N ASP A 101 26.46 4.12 -10.26
CA ASP A 101 26.15 3.09 -11.29
C ASP A 101 25.83 1.70 -10.73
N THR A 102 26.10 1.49 -9.43
CA THR A 102 25.97 0.19 -8.77
C THR A 102 25.34 0.34 -7.39
N HIS A 103 24.40 -0.54 -7.06
CA HIS A 103 23.69 -0.50 -5.78
C HIS A 103 24.61 -0.54 -4.55
N GLY A 104 24.39 0.40 -3.63
CA GLY A 104 25.04 0.45 -2.33
C GLY A 104 26.40 1.16 -2.32
N LEU A 105 26.77 1.82 -3.41
CA LEU A 105 27.86 2.81 -3.39
C LEU A 105 27.44 4.03 -2.54
N ALA A 106 26.21 4.52 -2.72
CA ALA A 106 25.68 5.65 -1.97
C ALA A 106 25.77 5.43 -0.45
N ARG A 107 25.32 4.26 0.02
CA ARG A 107 25.43 3.87 1.43
C ARG A 107 26.87 3.83 1.94
N MET A 108 27.78 3.23 1.15
CA MET A 108 29.19 3.13 1.54
C MET A 108 29.85 4.50 1.66
N MET A 109 29.45 5.43 0.79
CA MET A 109 29.98 6.80 0.72
C MET A 109 29.30 7.78 1.70
N SER A 110 28.28 7.34 2.44
CA SER A 110 27.54 8.19 3.38
C SER A 110 28.30 8.47 4.69
N ILE A 111 29.36 7.71 4.97
CA ILE A 111 30.26 7.88 6.12
C ILE A 111 31.67 7.46 5.67
N SER A 112 32.70 8.15 6.13
CA SER A 112 34.09 7.76 5.88
C SER A 112 34.38 6.30 6.31
N PRO A 113 35.21 5.53 5.58
CA PRO A 113 35.49 4.13 5.88
C PRO A 113 36.01 3.81 7.29
N ASN A 114 36.73 4.74 7.93
CA ASN A 114 37.35 4.58 9.25
C ASN A 114 36.55 5.24 10.39
N LYS A 115 35.37 5.79 10.10
CA LYS A 115 34.45 6.37 11.08
C LYS A 115 33.12 5.63 11.09
N ASP A 116 32.44 5.78 12.22
CA ASP A 116 31.06 5.33 12.41
C ASP A 116 30.08 6.50 12.56
N CYS A 117 30.54 7.74 12.45
CA CYS A 117 29.69 8.92 12.49
C CYS A 117 30.16 9.97 11.48
N TYR A 118 29.20 10.72 10.93
CA TYR A 118 29.40 11.92 10.13
C TYR A 118 28.32 12.93 10.49
N GLU A 119 28.70 14.14 10.85
CA GLU A 119 27.76 15.15 11.35
C GLU A 119 27.98 16.51 10.71
N THR A 120 26.89 17.13 10.28
CA THR A 120 26.80 18.50 9.77
C THR A 120 25.62 19.20 10.44
N ASP A 121 25.39 20.47 10.10
CA ASP A 121 24.21 21.21 10.56
C ASP A 121 22.91 20.72 9.92
N ILE A 122 23.00 20.01 8.78
CA ILE A 122 21.85 19.51 8.02
C ILE A 122 21.60 18.00 8.15
N VAL A 123 22.61 17.18 8.47
CA VAL A 123 22.45 15.73 8.63
C VAL A 123 23.44 15.14 9.62
N ARG A 124 22.98 14.16 10.41
CA ARG A 124 23.82 13.32 11.26
C ARG A 124 23.65 11.86 10.87
N SER A 125 24.73 11.21 10.49
CA SER A 125 24.74 9.85 9.97
C SER A 125 25.60 8.95 10.83
N TYR A 126 25.10 7.75 11.15
CA TYR A 126 25.78 6.79 12.03
C TYR A 126 25.79 5.40 11.40
N ARG A 127 26.94 4.73 11.44
CA ARG A 127 27.05 3.31 11.15
C ARG A 127 26.56 2.56 12.38
N THR A 128 25.56 1.71 12.20
CA THR A 128 24.93 0.97 13.30
C THR A 128 25.15 -0.52 13.13
N ALA A 129 25.03 -1.30 14.21
CA ALA A 129 25.21 -2.76 14.16
C ALA A 129 24.31 -3.43 13.13
N GLN A 130 23.08 -2.92 12.96
CA GLN A 130 22.11 -3.43 12.00
C GLN A 130 22.15 -2.73 10.63
N GLY A 131 22.93 -1.66 10.41
CA GLY A 131 22.90 -0.95 9.14
C GLY A 131 23.41 0.48 9.19
N ILE A 132 22.54 1.44 8.87
CA ILE A 132 22.88 2.86 8.83
C ILE A 132 21.70 3.71 9.32
N LEU A 133 22.00 4.71 10.16
CA LEU A 133 21.05 5.68 10.68
C LEU A 133 21.35 7.06 10.10
N HIS A 134 20.31 7.75 9.64
CA HIS A 134 20.40 9.14 9.21
C HIS A 134 19.34 10.01 9.90
N ASN A 135 19.80 11.02 10.63
CA ASN A 135 18.99 12.01 11.31
C ASN A 135 19.16 13.37 10.61
N PRO A 136 18.28 13.72 9.64
CA PRO A 136 18.30 15.04 8.98
C PRO A 136 17.89 16.15 9.94
N LYS A 137 18.15 17.42 9.57
CA LYS A 137 17.81 18.60 10.39
C LYS A 137 16.34 18.61 10.81
N HIS A 138 15.44 18.44 9.84
CA HIS A 138 14.02 18.30 10.08
C HIS A 138 13.64 16.83 10.20
N ASP A 139 12.96 16.45 11.29
CA ASP A 139 12.56 15.07 11.56
C ASP A 139 11.28 14.65 10.82
N LYS A 140 10.55 15.59 10.21
CA LYS A 140 9.28 15.34 9.52
C LYS A 140 9.05 16.25 8.33
N ARG A 141 8.16 15.81 7.45
CA ARG A 141 7.71 16.56 6.27
C ARG A 141 6.66 17.61 6.65
N THR A 142 6.69 18.75 5.97
CA THR A 142 5.61 19.75 5.98
C THR A 142 4.88 19.69 4.63
N THR A 143 3.57 19.92 4.63
CA THR A 143 2.76 20.00 3.40
C THR A 143 2.23 21.40 3.14
N LYS A 144 2.00 22.18 4.20
CA LYS A 144 1.45 23.54 4.10
C LYS A 144 2.41 24.47 3.37
N GLY A 145 2.00 24.96 2.21
CA GLY A 145 2.75 25.97 1.44
C GLY A 145 4.08 25.47 0.86
N VAL A 146 4.28 24.16 0.74
CA VAL A 146 5.56 23.56 0.33
C VAL A 146 5.62 23.28 -1.18
N PHE A 147 4.48 23.10 -1.86
CA PHE A 147 4.45 22.67 -3.26
C PHE A 147 4.22 23.86 -4.19
N HIS A 148 5.28 24.22 -4.94
CA HIS A 148 5.31 25.31 -5.89
C HIS A 148 5.36 24.77 -7.32
N VAL A 149 4.71 25.44 -8.27
CA VAL A 149 4.67 25.04 -9.67
C VAL A 149 4.99 26.26 -10.54
N VAL A 150 5.87 26.06 -11.51
CA VAL A 150 6.35 27.13 -12.40
C VAL A 150 5.34 27.41 -13.51
N GLU A 151 5.14 28.68 -13.81
CA GLU A 151 4.26 29.16 -14.89
C GLU A 151 4.84 28.89 -16.30
N GLY A 152 3.96 28.94 -17.31
CA GLY A 152 4.31 28.83 -18.73
C GLY A 152 4.65 27.41 -19.22
N GLY A 153 4.10 26.41 -18.52
CA GLY A 153 3.85 25.05 -19.03
C GLY A 153 2.36 24.72 -18.88
N LEU A 154 2.04 23.48 -18.49
CA LEU A 154 0.66 23.09 -18.15
C LEU A 154 0.07 23.96 -17.02
N PRO A 155 -1.27 24.13 -16.92
CA PRO A 155 -1.90 25.01 -15.94
C PRO A 155 -1.49 24.70 -14.48
N VAL A 156 -1.44 25.74 -13.64
CA VAL A 156 -1.03 25.63 -12.23
C VAL A 156 -2.26 25.44 -11.34
N PRO A 157 -2.37 24.34 -10.57
CA PRO A 157 -3.51 24.13 -9.70
C PRO A 157 -3.65 25.21 -8.63
N ASN A 158 -4.87 25.48 -8.21
CA ASN A 158 -5.21 26.57 -7.30
C ASN A 158 -4.58 26.39 -5.92
N ASP A 159 -4.44 25.15 -5.46
CA ASP A 159 -3.89 24.80 -4.15
C ASP A 159 -2.35 24.84 -4.10
N LYS A 160 -1.69 25.07 -5.26
CA LYS A 160 -0.24 25.22 -5.37
C LYS A 160 0.16 26.69 -5.43
N LYS A 161 1.40 26.99 -5.05
CA LYS A 161 1.97 28.33 -5.26
C LYS A 161 2.46 28.48 -6.71
N ALA A 162 1.94 29.46 -7.43
CA ALA A 162 2.34 29.77 -8.81
C ALA A 162 3.63 30.60 -8.82
N VAL A 163 4.67 30.14 -9.54
CA VAL A 163 5.98 30.77 -9.55
C VAL A 163 6.36 31.26 -10.95
N PRO A 164 6.76 32.54 -11.10
CA PRO A 164 7.23 33.05 -12.39
C PRO A 164 8.47 32.31 -12.92
N LYS A 165 8.57 32.14 -14.25
CA LYS A 165 9.73 31.49 -14.90
C LYS A 165 11.07 32.12 -14.51
N GLN A 166 11.12 33.44 -14.35
CA GLN A 166 12.35 34.16 -13.98
C GLN A 166 12.83 33.77 -12.57
N THR A 167 11.91 33.64 -11.61
CA THR A 167 12.20 33.19 -10.25
C THR A 167 12.71 31.76 -10.24
N PHE A 168 12.06 30.85 -10.99
CA PHE A 168 12.56 29.48 -11.13
C PHE A 168 13.93 29.41 -11.79
N ALA A 169 14.20 30.19 -12.83
CA ALA A 169 15.51 30.22 -13.48
C ALA A 169 16.64 30.59 -12.51
N LYS A 170 16.42 31.61 -11.65
CA LYS A 170 17.39 32.00 -10.62
C LYS A 170 17.54 30.95 -9.51
N LEU A 171 16.45 30.30 -9.10
CA LEU A 171 16.51 29.18 -8.14
C LEU A 171 17.26 27.99 -8.73
N LEU A 172 17.04 27.67 -10.00
CA LEU A 172 17.72 26.58 -10.70
C LEU A 172 19.20 26.88 -10.90
N GLU A 173 19.56 28.12 -11.25
CA GLU A 173 20.96 28.57 -11.31
C GLU A 173 21.64 28.37 -9.95
N ALA A 174 21.02 28.83 -8.86
CA ALA A 174 21.56 28.63 -7.51
C ALA A 174 21.58 27.16 -7.06
N ALA A 175 20.62 26.34 -7.50
CA ALA A 175 20.57 24.91 -7.18
C ALA A 175 21.73 24.13 -7.80
N LEU A 176 22.21 24.58 -8.97
CA LEU A 176 23.31 23.98 -9.73
C LEU A 176 24.68 24.57 -9.38
N ASP A 177 24.72 25.59 -8.51
CA ASP A 177 25.93 26.19 -7.93
C ASP A 177 25.85 26.20 -6.39
N PRO A 178 25.80 25.02 -5.75
CA PRO A 178 25.72 24.90 -4.29
C PRO A 178 27.02 25.33 -3.60
N PRO A 179 26.95 25.76 -2.33
CA PRO A 179 28.13 26.12 -1.56
C PRO A 179 29.02 24.88 -1.30
N LYS A 180 30.32 25.12 -1.09
CA LYS A 180 31.35 24.07 -1.00
C LYS A 180 31.12 23.06 0.12
N ASP A 181 30.65 23.53 1.27
CA ASP A 181 30.30 22.70 2.42
C ASP A 181 29.18 21.70 2.12
N LEU A 182 28.20 22.10 1.29
CA LEU A 182 27.14 21.22 0.81
C LEU A 182 27.65 20.22 -0.25
N MET A 183 28.70 20.58 -0.98
CA MET A 183 29.35 19.71 -1.98
C MET A 183 30.31 18.68 -1.37
N GLU A 184 30.74 18.88 -0.12
CA GLU A 184 31.65 17.97 0.58
C GLU A 184 31.06 16.55 0.67
N LEU A 185 31.82 15.56 0.19
CA LEU A 185 31.45 14.15 0.24
C LEU A 185 31.80 13.54 1.62
N PRO A 186 30.85 12.92 2.34
CA PRO A 186 31.11 12.32 3.66
C PRO A 186 32.22 11.26 3.65
N PHE A 187 32.40 10.55 2.53
CA PHE A 187 33.40 9.50 2.36
C PHE A 187 34.85 9.96 2.53
N THR A 188 35.16 11.23 2.24
CA THR A 188 36.49 11.84 2.38
C THR A 188 36.50 12.97 3.42
N SER A 189 35.52 12.99 4.32
CA SER A 189 35.35 14.08 5.29
C SER A 189 36.38 14.07 6.44
N ASP A 190 37.08 12.95 6.65
CA ASP A 190 38.04 12.73 7.74
C ASP A 190 39.50 13.08 7.38
N GLN A 191 39.73 13.59 6.17
CA GLN A 191 41.04 14.00 5.66
C GLN A 191 41.08 15.51 5.37
N GLU A 192 42.28 16.06 5.22
CA GLU A 192 42.48 17.49 4.91
C GLU A 192 42.00 17.83 3.50
N ASP A 193 42.35 17.01 2.51
CA ASP A 193 41.95 17.19 1.11
C ASP A 193 40.64 16.45 0.81
N LYS A 194 39.53 17.17 0.74
CA LYS A 194 38.18 16.61 0.68
C LYS A 194 37.59 16.70 -0.71
N ALA A 195 36.76 15.72 -1.07
CA ALA A 195 36.07 15.75 -2.35
C ALA A 195 34.83 16.64 -2.29
N GLU A 196 34.78 17.66 -3.15
CA GLU A 196 33.64 18.57 -3.33
C GLU A 196 33.00 18.27 -4.70
N LEU A 197 31.87 17.57 -4.75
CA LEU A 197 31.29 17.09 -6.01
C LEU A 197 29.77 16.93 -6.02
N PHE A 198 29.20 16.90 -7.22
CA PHE A 198 27.82 16.49 -7.47
C PHE A 198 27.74 14.98 -7.65
N LEU A 199 26.70 14.38 -7.11
CA LEU A 199 26.34 12.99 -7.29
C LEU A 199 25.15 12.87 -8.24
N SER A 200 25.10 11.80 -9.02
CA SER A 200 23.95 11.49 -9.87
C SER A 200 23.51 10.04 -9.76
N LEU A 201 22.20 9.80 -9.73
CA LEU A 201 21.59 8.47 -9.71
C LEU A 201 20.46 8.40 -10.75
N MET A 202 20.44 7.32 -11.55
CA MET A 202 19.35 7.04 -12.47
C MET A 202 18.39 6.01 -11.86
N LEU A 203 17.09 6.31 -11.90
CA LEU A 203 16.00 5.42 -11.51
C LEU A 203 15.13 5.09 -12.73
N ARG A 204 14.43 3.96 -12.67
CA ARG A 204 13.40 3.54 -13.65
C ARG A 204 12.11 3.13 -12.95
N PRO A 205 11.38 4.04 -12.28
CA PRO A 205 10.18 3.68 -11.54
C PRO A 205 9.03 3.25 -12.47
N VAL A 206 8.28 2.23 -12.06
CA VAL A 206 7.17 1.65 -12.82
C VAL A 206 5.99 2.62 -12.88
N VAL A 207 5.37 2.73 -14.05
CA VAL A 207 4.20 3.59 -14.33
C VAL A 207 3.05 2.79 -14.93
N VAL A 208 3.35 1.79 -15.76
CA VAL A 208 2.35 0.89 -16.35
C VAL A 208 2.68 -0.53 -15.89
N PRO A 209 1.77 -1.20 -15.15
CA PRO A 209 1.94 -2.59 -14.79
C PRO A 209 2.06 -3.49 -16.03
N GLU A 210 2.78 -4.61 -15.88
CA GLU A 210 2.74 -5.67 -16.89
C GLU A 210 1.35 -6.32 -16.95
N VAL A 211 0.86 -6.54 -18.16
CA VAL A 211 -0.30 -7.39 -18.43
C VAL A 211 0.17 -8.44 -19.43
N PRO A 212 0.56 -9.64 -18.97
CA PRO A 212 1.11 -10.67 -19.84
C PRO A 212 0.23 -10.93 -21.07
N GLY A 213 0.84 -10.94 -22.25
CA GLY A 213 0.12 -11.13 -23.53
C GLY A 213 -0.48 -9.85 -24.13
N LEU A 214 -0.54 -8.74 -23.39
CA LEU A 214 -1.08 -7.46 -23.86
C LEU A 214 -0.03 -6.34 -23.85
N THR A 215 0.60 -6.08 -22.71
CA THR A 215 1.62 -5.02 -22.59
C THR A 215 2.69 -5.40 -21.58
N LYS A 216 3.94 -5.02 -21.88
CA LYS A 216 5.05 -5.16 -20.93
C LYS A 216 4.98 -4.07 -19.87
N GLU A 217 5.62 -4.32 -18.73
CA GLU A 217 5.85 -3.27 -17.74
C GLU A 217 6.56 -2.07 -18.39
N LYS A 218 6.01 -0.87 -18.19
CA LYS A 218 6.65 0.38 -18.62
C LYS A 218 7.00 1.24 -17.43
N ALA A 219 8.20 1.81 -17.49
CA ALA A 219 8.75 2.70 -16.49
C ALA A 219 9.11 4.04 -17.14
N MET A 220 8.98 5.13 -16.40
CA MET A 220 9.67 6.37 -16.77
C MET A 220 11.15 6.27 -16.36
N GLU A 221 11.96 7.25 -16.74
CA GLU A 221 13.32 7.42 -16.22
C GLU A 221 13.44 8.69 -15.38
N VAL A 222 14.21 8.64 -14.29
CA VAL A 222 14.41 9.80 -13.40
C VAL A 222 15.89 9.97 -13.08
N LEU A 223 16.42 11.18 -13.29
CA LEU A 223 17.77 11.58 -12.89
C LEU A 223 17.72 12.35 -11.57
N PHE A 224 18.27 11.76 -10.51
CA PHE A 224 18.50 12.46 -9.25
C PHE A 224 19.88 13.10 -9.25
N LEU A 225 19.94 14.38 -8.87
CA LEU A 225 21.15 15.16 -8.66
C LEU A 225 21.19 15.67 -7.22
N ALA A 226 22.31 15.45 -6.55
CA ALA A 226 22.49 15.89 -5.18
C ALA A 226 23.95 16.31 -4.94
N PRO A 227 24.21 17.38 -4.17
CA PRO A 227 25.53 17.66 -3.62
C PRO A 227 26.05 16.50 -2.75
N GLY A 228 27.37 16.38 -2.62
CA GLY A 228 28.05 15.30 -1.89
C GLY A 228 27.49 15.02 -0.49
N ASN A 229 27.17 16.07 0.26
CA ASN A 229 26.70 16.00 1.65
C ASN A 229 25.31 15.34 1.77
N LEU A 230 24.53 15.33 0.69
CA LEU A 230 23.18 14.78 0.62
C LEU A 230 23.11 13.36 0.04
N ILE A 231 24.23 12.63 0.02
CA ILE A 231 24.31 11.28 -0.53
C ILE A 231 23.37 10.26 0.13
N SER A 232 23.03 10.46 1.42
CA SER A 232 22.08 9.60 2.13
C SER A 232 20.68 9.60 1.50
N ASN A 233 20.29 10.72 0.87
CA ASN A 233 19.04 10.81 0.10
C ASN A 233 19.07 9.94 -1.16
N LEU A 234 20.25 9.76 -1.77
CA LEU A 234 20.43 8.89 -2.93
C LEU A 234 20.43 7.41 -2.53
N ASP A 235 21.07 7.02 -1.42
CA ASP A 235 20.92 5.67 -0.83
C ASP A 235 19.45 5.35 -0.54
N PHE A 236 18.72 6.33 0.00
CA PHE A 236 17.31 6.18 0.31
C PHE A 236 16.45 5.88 -0.94
N VAL A 237 16.52 6.69 -2.00
CA VAL A 237 15.70 6.44 -3.21
C VAL A 237 16.21 5.26 -4.03
N GLU A 238 17.52 5.00 -4.05
CA GLU A 238 18.12 3.78 -4.61
C GLU A 238 17.54 2.53 -3.95
N SER A 239 17.43 2.55 -2.62
CA SER A 239 16.89 1.43 -1.85
C SER A 239 15.41 1.17 -2.10
N ILE A 240 14.63 2.18 -2.49
CA ILE A 240 13.18 2.02 -2.76
C ILE A 240 12.93 1.62 -4.22
N PHE A 241 13.52 2.34 -5.18
CA PHE A 241 13.19 2.24 -6.60
C PHE A 241 14.24 1.51 -7.45
N GLY A 242 15.35 1.11 -6.82
CA GLY A 242 16.44 0.39 -7.46
C GLY A 242 17.40 1.29 -8.23
N ASN A 243 18.62 0.78 -8.46
CA ASN A 243 19.65 1.43 -9.27
C ASN A 243 19.50 1.02 -10.74
N ALA A 244 19.37 1.98 -11.65
CA ALA A 244 19.22 1.74 -13.09
C ALA A 244 20.54 1.68 -13.88
N GLY A 245 21.68 1.80 -13.22
CA GLY A 245 23.02 1.77 -13.83
C GLY A 245 23.55 3.14 -14.21
N ASP A 246 24.67 3.13 -14.93
CA ASP A 246 25.29 4.34 -15.48
C ASP A 246 24.46 4.91 -16.65
N PRO A 247 23.92 6.14 -16.54
CA PRO A 247 23.08 6.74 -17.57
C PRO A 247 23.83 7.04 -18.87
N ASN A 248 25.17 7.02 -18.89
CA ASN A 248 25.95 7.24 -20.11
C ASN A 248 26.03 6.01 -21.03
N LEU A 249 25.67 4.83 -20.51
CA LEU A 249 25.71 3.60 -21.28
C LEU A 249 24.47 3.46 -22.17
N PRO A 250 24.61 3.11 -23.46
CA PRO A 250 23.49 2.86 -24.35
C PRO A 250 22.50 1.83 -23.82
N GLU A 251 22.97 0.82 -23.07
CA GLU A 251 22.10 -0.20 -22.46
C GLU A 251 21.11 0.37 -21.44
N ASN A 252 21.39 1.56 -20.90
CA ASN A 252 20.56 2.24 -19.91
C ASN A 252 19.79 3.43 -20.50
N ASP A 253 19.99 3.77 -21.78
CA ASP A 253 19.20 4.79 -22.44
C ASP A 253 17.78 4.30 -22.71
N ALA A 254 16.80 4.90 -22.03
CA ALA A 254 15.40 4.47 -22.12
C ALA A 254 14.82 4.54 -23.53
N ALA A 255 15.31 5.48 -24.35
CA ALA A 255 14.84 5.66 -25.72
C ALA A 255 15.29 4.55 -26.69
N LEU A 256 16.32 3.78 -26.33
CA LEU A 256 16.74 2.58 -27.06
C LEU A 256 15.97 1.32 -26.64
N ASP A 257 15.06 1.43 -25.67
CA ASP A 257 14.17 0.35 -25.22
C ASP A 257 12.70 0.80 -25.08
N PRO A 258 12.05 1.19 -26.20
CA PRO A 258 10.71 1.80 -26.19
C PRO A 258 9.60 0.85 -25.68
N GLU A 259 9.81 -0.47 -25.75
CA GLU A 259 8.85 -1.44 -25.22
C GLU A 259 8.65 -1.30 -23.70
N THR A 260 9.65 -0.81 -22.96
CA THR A 260 9.63 -0.71 -21.49
C THR A 260 9.70 0.73 -20.96
N TRP A 261 9.67 1.73 -21.85
CA TRP A 261 9.68 3.15 -21.50
C TRP A 261 8.32 3.79 -21.78
N THR A 262 7.93 4.77 -20.97
CA THR A 262 6.70 5.56 -21.19
C THR A 262 6.89 6.76 -22.11
N GLY A 263 8.12 7.07 -22.52
CA GLY A 263 8.44 8.30 -23.27
C GLY A 263 8.65 9.53 -22.37
N HIS A 264 8.67 9.36 -21.05
CA HIS A 264 8.77 10.46 -20.08
C HIS A 264 10.07 10.41 -19.29
N SER A 265 10.61 11.61 -19.00
CA SER A 265 11.86 11.79 -18.25
C SER A 265 11.67 12.76 -17.08
N GLY A 266 12.23 12.40 -15.93
CA GLY A 266 12.17 13.19 -14.71
C GLY A 266 13.56 13.65 -14.24
N CYS A 267 13.60 14.77 -13.53
CA CYS A 267 14.79 15.24 -12.83
C CYS A 267 14.43 15.71 -11.42
N VAL A 268 15.25 15.34 -10.44
CA VAL A 268 15.13 15.84 -9.06
C VAL A 268 16.48 16.40 -8.63
N ILE A 269 16.50 17.64 -8.15
CA ILE A 269 17.70 18.34 -7.67
C ILE A 269 17.53 18.67 -6.19
N LEU A 270 18.44 18.19 -5.33
CA LEU A 270 18.45 18.54 -3.91
C LEU A 270 19.30 19.81 -3.69
N ALA A 271 18.72 20.83 -3.07
CA ALA A 271 19.35 22.14 -2.89
C ALA A 271 18.87 22.81 -1.59
N THR A 272 19.32 22.30 -0.44
CA THR A 272 18.89 22.75 0.89
C THR A 272 19.20 24.22 1.17
N HIS A 273 20.22 24.79 0.53
CA HIS A 273 20.67 26.17 0.72
C HIS A 273 19.69 27.23 0.18
N LEU A 274 18.74 26.86 -0.69
CA LEU A 274 17.84 27.81 -1.33
C LEU A 274 16.87 28.51 -0.36
N ILE A 275 16.66 27.96 0.84
CA ILE A 275 15.83 28.58 1.87
C ILE A 275 16.38 29.93 2.36
N HIS A 276 17.64 30.24 2.06
CA HIS A 276 18.29 31.49 2.45
C HIS A 276 18.20 32.61 1.40
N MET A 277 17.61 32.33 0.23
CA MET A 277 17.49 33.33 -0.84
C MET A 277 16.37 34.33 -0.57
N LYS A 278 16.58 35.60 -0.91
CA LYS A 278 15.57 36.65 -0.75
C LYS A 278 14.60 36.68 -1.93
N LYS A 279 13.33 36.99 -1.65
CA LYS A 279 12.28 37.14 -2.67
C LYS A 279 12.66 38.20 -3.72
N LYS A 280 13.21 39.33 -3.28
CA LYS A 280 13.67 40.42 -4.15
C LYS A 280 14.77 39.97 -5.11
N ASP A 281 15.78 39.26 -4.61
CA ASP A 281 16.92 38.79 -5.42
C ASP A 281 16.48 37.77 -6.49
N LEU A 282 15.44 37.00 -6.18
CA LEU A 282 14.78 36.08 -7.10
C LEU A 282 13.86 36.77 -8.13
N GLY A 283 13.78 38.10 -8.12
CA GLY A 283 12.98 38.87 -9.09
C GLY A 283 11.48 38.85 -8.83
N LEU A 284 11.03 38.51 -7.61
CA LEU A 284 9.62 38.66 -7.26
C LEU A 284 9.25 40.15 -7.14
N PRO A 285 8.01 40.54 -7.46
CA PRO A 285 7.57 41.92 -7.40
C PRO A 285 7.43 42.42 -5.95
N HIS A 286 7.50 43.74 -5.77
CA HIS A 286 7.05 44.38 -4.54
C HIS A 286 5.55 44.12 -4.36
N TYR A 287 5.06 44.06 -3.11
CA TYR A 287 3.68 43.73 -2.77
C TYR A 287 2.65 44.60 -3.51
N ASP A 288 2.94 45.89 -3.66
CA ASP A 288 2.05 46.85 -4.32
C ASP A 288 1.90 46.60 -5.83
N ASP A 289 2.93 46.03 -6.46
CA ASP A 289 2.96 45.66 -7.88
C ASP A 289 2.51 44.21 -8.14
N ALA A 290 2.27 43.44 -7.08
CA ALA A 290 1.91 42.03 -7.16
C ALA A 290 0.42 41.81 -7.43
N THR A 291 0.10 40.79 -8.22
CA THR A 291 -1.29 40.33 -8.42
C THR A 291 -1.87 39.75 -7.12
N GLU A 292 -3.20 39.63 -7.06
CA GLU A 292 -3.86 38.98 -5.90
C GLU A 292 -3.36 37.55 -5.67
N ARG A 293 -3.15 36.79 -6.75
CA ARG A 293 -2.58 35.43 -6.71
C ARG A 293 -1.16 35.45 -6.12
N GLN A 294 -0.30 36.37 -6.57
CA GLN A 294 1.06 36.50 -6.04
C GLN A 294 1.07 36.88 -4.56
N ARG A 295 0.17 37.77 -4.13
CA ARG A 295 0.02 38.13 -2.71
C ARG A 295 -0.43 36.95 -1.87
N ARG A 296 -1.42 36.19 -2.33
CA ARG A 296 -1.94 34.99 -1.67
C ARG A 296 -0.88 33.90 -1.53
N ASP A 297 -0.10 33.68 -2.59
CA ASP A 297 0.91 32.62 -2.63
C ASP A 297 2.23 33.01 -1.94
N GLY A 298 2.35 34.28 -1.51
CA GLY A 298 3.59 34.82 -0.93
C GLY A 298 4.70 35.04 -1.97
N MET A 299 4.33 35.18 -3.24
CA MET A 299 5.22 35.41 -4.40
C MET A 299 5.41 36.91 -4.67
N CYS A 300 5.62 37.66 -3.58
CA CYS A 300 5.93 39.08 -3.56
C CYS A 300 6.58 39.42 -2.21
N TRP A 301 7.17 40.61 -2.10
CA TRP A 301 7.83 41.07 -0.87
C TRP A 301 7.37 42.47 -0.47
N LYS A 302 7.30 42.73 0.85
CA LYS A 302 7.13 44.07 1.43
C LYS A 302 8.46 44.60 1.96
N ASP A 303 9.24 43.73 2.61
CA ASP A 303 10.61 44.01 3.04
C ASP A 303 11.60 43.34 2.09
N GLU A 304 12.65 44.07 1.69
CA GLU A 304 13.69 43.58 0.78
C GLU A 304 14.44 42.35 1.30
N ASN A 305 14.41 42.11 2.62
CA ASN A 305 15.06 40.99 3.29
C ASN A 305 14.17 39.76 3.47
N GLU A 306 12.92 39.79 3.00
CA GLU A 306 12.05 38.62 3.07
C GLU A 306 12.66 37.43 2.32
N LEU A 307 12.82 36.31 3.04
CA LEU A 307 13.29 35.06 2.47
C LEU A 307 12.20 34.41 1.63
N TYR A 308 12.60 33.73 0.56
CA TYR A 308 11.71 32.94 -0.26
C TYR A 308 11.06 31.84 0.60
N ASN A 309 9.75 31.69 0.43
CA ASN A 309 8.93 30.80 1.27
C ASN A 309 9.13 31.01 2.79
N ASP A 310 9.45 32.24 3.19
CA ASP A 310 9.67 32.63 4.58
C ASP A 310 10.79 31.81 5.27
N GLY A 311 11.75 31.31 4.47
CA GLY A 311 12.84 30.44 4.94
C GLY A 311 12.43 29.00 5.22
N GLY A 312 11.19 28.61 4.88
CA GLY A 312 10.68 27.25 5.04
C GLY A 312 11.02 26.34 3.85
N ALA A 313 11.05 25.04 4.11
CA ALA A 313 11.20 24.00 3.09
C ALA A 313 10.16 24.13 1.97
N PHE A 314 10.59 23.94 0.73
CA PHE A 314 9.72 23.91 -0.45
C PHE A 314 10.23 22.91 -1.48
N LYS A 315 9.33 22.52 -2.39
CA LYS A 315 9.68 21.93 -3.68
C LYS A 315 9.07 22.75 -4.80
N ILE A 316 9.80 22.94 -5.89
CA ILE A 316 9.36 23.71 -7.06
C ILE A 316 9.54 22.90 -8.33
N THR A 317 8.48 22.78 -9.13
CA THR A 317 8.47 21.92 -10.32
C THR A 317 8.14 22.67 -11.61
N ALA A 318 8.91 22.42 -12.66
CA ALA A 318 8.67 22.86 -14.03
C ALA A 318 8.36 21.63 -14.90
N ARG A 319 7.28 21.70 -15.68
CA ARG A 319 6.74 20.60 -16.51
C ARG A 319 5.74 21.11 -17.53
N ASP A 320 5.60 20.37 -18.63
CA ASP A 320 4.57 20.59 -19.66
C ASP A 320 4.25 19.31 -20.45
N GLU A 321 3.47 19.41 -21.53
CA GLU A 321 3.04 18.26 -22.35
C GLU A 321 4.16 17.56 -23.14
N ARG A 322 5.41 18.05 -23.10
CA ARG A 322 6.56 17.41 -23.76
C ARG A 322 7.07 16.17 -23.03
N GLY A 323 6.55 15.86 -21.85
CA GLY A 323 6.91 14.63 -21.13
C GLY A 323 8.14 14.75 -20.24
N VAL A 324 8.61 15.96 -19.95
CA VAL A 324 9.74 16.22 -19.04
C VAL A 324 9.29 16.99 -17.80
N VAL A 325 9.70 16.52 -16.63
CA VAL A 325 9.43 17.17 -15.33
C VAL A 325 10.73 17.38 -14.56
N VAL A 326 10.97 18.60 -14.08
CA VAL A 326 12.15 18.97 -13.29
C VAL A 326 11.71 19.56 -11.96
N THR A 327 12.16 18.98 -10.86
CA THR A 327 11.83 19.44 -9.51
C THR A 327 13.07 19.74 -8.68
N ILE A 328 13.08 20.90 -8.03
CA ILE A 328 14.09 21.26 -7.01
C ILE A 328 13.47 21.08 -5.63
N ILE A 329 14.19 20.45 -4.70
CA ILE A 329 13.77 20.25 -3.30
C ILE A 329 14.73 21.00 -2.38
N ALA A 330 14.21 21.97 -1.63
CA ALA A 330 14.94 22.79 -0.67
C ALA A 330 14.82 22.26 0.76
N ASP A 331 15.06 20.96 0.94
CA ASP A 331 15.12 20.24 2.20
C ASP A 331 15.75 18.85 1.98
N ASN A 332 16.27 18.22 3.03
CA ASN A 332 16.88 16.89 2.94
C ASN A 332 16.13 15.79 3.69
N TYR A 333 14.93 16.05 4.24
CA TYR A 333 14.11 14.98 4.80
C TYR A 333 13.69 13.98 3.70
N PHE A 334 14.02 12.71 3.91
CA PHE A 334 13.86 11.62 2.95
C PHE A 334 12.44 11.48 2.37
N GLY A 335 11.42 11.81 3.15
CA GLY A 335 10.03 11.76 2.71
C GLY A 335 9.73 12.64 1.50
N TYR A 336 10.45 13.76 1.29
CA TYR A 336 10.31 14.57 0.09
C TYR A 336 10.81 13.84 -1.15
N CYS A 337 11.96 13.17 -1.08
CA CYS A 337 12.54 12.40 -2.19
C CYS A 337 11.62 11.27 -2.63
N LYS A 338 11.10 10.47 -1.68
CA LYS A 338 10.12 9.40 -1.97
C LYS A 338 8.90 9.94 -2.71
N LYS A 339 8.31 11.01 -2.17
CA LYS A 339 7.04 11.56 -2.67
C LYS A 339 7.22 12.38 -3.95
N GLU A 340 8.43 12.81 -4.27
CA GLU A 340 8.71 13.41 -5.58
C GLU A 340 8.77 12.36 -6.68
N VAL A 341 9.36 11.17 -6.42
CA VAL A 341 9.24 10.04 -7.37
C VAL A 341 7.76 9.70 -7.60
N LYS A 342 6.94 9.63 -6.54
CA LYS A 342 5.47 9.48 -6.66
C LYS A 342 4.85 10.54 -7.57
N THR A 343 5.21 11.80 -7.38
CA THR A 343 4.70 12.93 -8.18
C THR A 343 5.04 12.77 -9.66
N GLN A 344 6.27 12.35 -9.96
CA GLN A 344 6.72 12.15 -11.34
C GLN A 344 6.09 10.91 -11.99
N ILE A 345 5.86 9.82 -11.24
CA ILE A 345 5.06 8.67 -11.72
C ILE A 345 3.65 9.13 -12.06
N SER A 346 3.00 9.93 -11.20
CA SER A 346 1.66 10.47 -11.43
C SER A 346 1.61 11.36 -12.68
N TYR A 347 2.62 12.21 -12.88
CA TYR A 347 2.77 12.99 -14.09
C TYR A 347 2.87 12.09 -15.34
N SER A 348 3.75 11.08 -15.28
CA SER A 348 3.95 10.13 -16.39
C SER A 348 2.68 9.34 -16.72
N ALA A 349 1.93 8.88 -15.71
CA ALA A 349 0.68 8.14 -15.90
C ALA A 349 -0.38 9.00 -16.61
N ASN A 350 -0.57 10.24 -16.16
CA ASN A 350 -1.53 11.17 -16.76
C ASN A 350 -1.21 11.53 -18.22
N LEU A 351 0.08 11.68 -18.56
CA LEU A 351 0.50 11.92 -19.93
C LEU A 351 0.42 10.64 -20.79
N TYR A 352 0.73 9.47 -20.22
CA TYR A 352 0.73 8.20 -20.95
C TYR A 352 -0.70 7.75 -21.31
N GLY A 353 -1.65 7.95 -20.40
CA GLY A 353 -3.01 7.39 -20.47
C GLY A 353 -3.05 5.91 -20.07
N LEU A 354 -4.25 5.31 -20.04
CA LEU A 354 -4.55 3.90 -19.69
C LEU A 354 -4.27 3.49 -18.24
N CYS A 355 -3.33 4.15 -17.58
CA CYS A 355 -2.90 3.84 -16.22
C CYS A 355 -3.17 4.97 -15.24
N GLU A 356 -3.09 4.61 -13.95
CA GLU A 356 -3.22 5.53 -12.83
C GLU A 356 -2.01 5.38 -11.91
N GLU A 357 -1.65 6.47 -11.26
CA GLU A 357 -0.82 6.44 -10.05
C GLU A 357 -1.74 6.63 -8.85
N GLU A 358 -1.67 5.75 -7.85
CA GLU A 358 -2.59 5.77 -6.72
C GLU A 358 -1.84 5.83 -5.39
N HIS A 359 -2.41 6.58 -4.45
CA HIS A 359 -2.04 6.53 -3.04
C HIS A 359 -2.90 5.49 -2.34
N ALA A 360 -2.48 4.22 -2.44
CA ALA A 360 -3.29 3.08 -2.02
C ALA A 360 -2.46 2.00 -1.32
N GLY A 361 -3.12 1.24 -0.46
CA GLY A 361 -2.61 -0.01 0.11
C GLY A 361 -3.48 -1.18 -0.34
N GLY A 362 -2.99 -2.40 -0.24
CA GLY A 362 -3.72 -3.53 -0.80
C GLY A 362 -3.16 -4.89 -0.43
N ALA A 363 -4.04 -5.88 -0.37
CA ALA A 363 -3.68 -7.26 -0.05
C ALA A 363 -4.60 -8.26 -0.74
N LEU A 364 -4.01 -9.36 -1.21
CA LEU A 364 -4.73 -10.56 -1.62
C LEU A 364 -5.04 -11.38 -0.36
N ALA A 365 -6.31 -11.43 0.03
CA ALA A 365 -6.77 -12.08 1.27
C ALA A 365 -7.43 -13.43 0.99
N PHE A 366 -6.91 -14.49 1.61
CA PHE A 366 -7.43 -15.85 1.49
C PHE A 366 -8.17 -16.24 2.77
N GLN A 367 -9.48 -16.46 2.66
CA GLN A 367 -10.30 -16.95 3.76
C GLN A 367 -9.66 -18.20 4.39
N SER A 368 -9.47 -18.14 5.70
CA SER A 368 -8.78 -19.18 6.45
C SER A 368 -9.58 -19.66 7.66
N TYR A 369 -9.27 -20.89 8.09
CA TYR A 369 -10.01 -21.61 9.12
C TYR A 369 -9.08 -22.32 10.09
N ASP A 370 -9.43 -22.33 11.38
CA ASP A 370 -8.83 -23.22 12.38
C ASP A 370 -9.53 -24.57 12.26
N LEU A 371 -8.84 -25.57 11.71
CA LEU A 371 -9.37 -26.90 11.41
C LEU A 371 -9.37 -27.86 12.61
N GLY A 372 -8.79 -27.46 13.75
CA GLY A 372 -8.68 -28.31 14.93
C GLY A 372 -7.59 -29.37 14.81
N GLU A 373 -7.80 -30.53 15.44
CA GLU A 373 -6.79 -31.58 15.55
C GLU A 373 -6.91 -32.68 14.47
N ARG A 374 -8.09 -32.82 13.85
CA ARG A 374 -8.37 -33.74 12.76
C ARG A 374 -9.12 -33.04 11.63
N PHE A 375 -8.76 -33.33 10.38
CA PHE A 375 -9.43 -32.74 9.22
C PHE A 375 -9.47 -33.70 8.04
N MET A 376 -10.62 -33.69 7.36
CA MET A 376 -10.81 -34.25 6.02
C MET A 376 -11.56 -33.20 5.21
N LEU A 377 -11.27 -33.10 3.91
CA LEU A 377 -11.99 -32.18 3.05
C LEU A 377 -13.47 -32.55 3.03
N ASP A 378 -14.34 -31.56 3.13
CA ASP A 378 -15.78 -31.71 3.20
C ASP A 378 -16.44 -30.80 2.15
N ASP A 379 -17.62 -31.21 1.67
CA ASP A 379 -18.34 -30.65 0.53
C ASP A 379 -18.74 -29.17 0.68
N ARG A 380 -18.59 -28.61 1.89
CA ARG A 380 -18.89 -27.21 2.19
C ARG A 380 -17.79 -26.23 1.75
N LEU A 381 -16.58 -26.72 1.51
CA LEU A 381 -15.47 -25.89 1.04
C LEU A 381 -15.47 -25.81 -0.50
N PRO A 382 -15.04 -24.67 -1.09
CA PRO A 382 -14.97 -24.55 -2.54
C PRO A 382 -14.10 -25.66 -3.15
N THR A 383 -14.65 -26.34 -4.17
CA THR A 383 -13.96 -27.36 -4.94
C THR A 383 -13.94 -26.96 -6.41
N ASN A 384 -12.91 -27.38 -7.13
CA ASN A 384 -12.79 -27.27 -8.58
C ASN A 384 -13.11 -28.61 -9.28
N ASN A 385 -13.55 -29.64 -8.55
CA ASN A 385 -13.76 -31.01 -9.03
C ASN A 385 -12.53 -31.66 -9.68
N LEU A 386 -11.32 -31.21 -9.33
CA LEU A 386 -10.08 -31.81 -9.80
C LEU A 386 -9.71 -32.99 -8.88
N THR A 387 -9.33 -34.12 -9.47
CA THR A 387 -8.71 -35.24 -8.74
C THR A 387 -7.18 -35.12 -8.74
N PHE A 388 -6.51 -35.80 -7.82
CA PHE A 388 -5.04 -35.83 -7.80
C PHE A 388 -4.44 -36.37 -9.11
N LYS A 389 -5.11 -37.35 -9.73
CA LYS A 389 -4.72 -37.91 -11.03
C LYS A 389 -4.77 -36.85 -12.15
N GLU A 390 -5.81 -36.03 -12.17
CA GLU A 390 -5.94 -34.96 -13.16
C GLU A 390 -4.95 -33.84 -12.87
N MET A 391 -4.80 -33.45 -11.60
CA MET A 391 -3.82 -32.45 -11.17
C MET A 391 -2.40 -32.81 -11.59
N THR A 392 -1.96 -34.05 -11.33
CA THR A 392 -0.62 -34.53 -11.72
C THR A 392 -0.43 -34.57 -13.24
N SER A 393 -1.51 -34.77 -14.00
CA SER A 393 -1.48 -34.74 -15.47
C SER A 393 -1.37 -33.31 -16.02
N LEU A 394 -2.05 -32.34 -15.40
CA LEU A 394 -2.03 -30.93 -15.82
C LEU A 394 -0.80 -30.15 -15.32
N TYR A 395 -0.25 -30.57 -14.17
CA TYR A 395 0.77 -29.83 -13.43
C TYR A 395 2.03 -30.65 -13.15
N SER A 396 2.36 -31.62 -14.01
CA SER A 396 3.58 -32.43 -13.89
C SER A 396 4.85 -31.59 -13.85
N ASP A 397 4.83 -30.40 -14.45
CA ASP A 397 5.96 -29.47 -14.44
C ASP A 397 6.19 -28.81 -13.09
N LEU A 398 5.20 -28.78 -12.20
CA LEU A 398 5.31 -28.19 -10.85
C LEU A 398 5.81 -29.19 -9.81
N MET A 399 5.60 -30.50 -10.02
CA MET A 399 5.79 -31.50 -8.96
C MET A 399 6.51 -32.76 -9.40
N ASN A 400 7.24 -33.36 -8.47
CA ASN A 400 7.78 -34.71 -8.56
C ASN A 400 6.82 -35.68 -7.87
N VAL A 401 6.08 -36.47 -8.66
CA VAL A 401 5.11 -37.44 -8.14
C VAL A 401 5.83 -38.65 -7.56
N GLN A 402 5.41 -39.06 -6.36
CA GLN A 402 5.97 -40.16 -5.59
C GLN A 402 5.14 -41.44 -5.76
N PRO A 403 5.74 -42.64 -5.65
CA PRO A 403 5.04 -43.92 -5.78
C PRO A 403 3.86 -44.10 -4.83
N GLU A 404 3.92 -43.48 -3.64
CA GLU A 404 2.87 -43.53 -2.61
C GLU A 404 1.63 -42.69 -2.96
N GLY A 405 1.66 -41.94 -4.07
CA GLY A 405 0.52 -41.18 -4.56
C GLY A 405 0.42 -39.77 -3.98
N TYR A 406 1.54 -39.07 -3.81
CA TYR A 406 1.59 -37.64 -3.50
C TYR A 406 2.67 -36.94 -4.35
N GLY A 407 2.67 -35.62 -4.42
CA GLY A 407 3.65 -34.82 -5.16
C GLY A 407 4.50 -33.96 -4.25
N ILE A 408 5.77 -33.74 -4.62
CA ILE A 408 6.66 -32.76 -3.97
C ILE A 408 6.92 -31.64 -4.97
N ASP A 409 6.70 -30.40 -4.59
CA ASP A 409 6.96 -29.25 -5.47
C ASP A 409 8.45 -29.14 -5.85
N LYS A 410 8.71 -28.85 -7.12
CA LYS A 410 10.06 -28.78 -7.68
C LYS A 410 10.82 -27.51 -7.29
N ASN A 411 10.11 -26.43 -6.99
CA ASN A 411 10.69 -25.14 -6.58
C ASN A 411 10.88 -25.07 -5.06
N ASN A 412 10.01 -25.72 -4.29
CA ASN A 412 10.11 -25.76 -2.83
C ASN A 412 9.71 -27.14 -2.25
N PRO A 413 10.65 -27.94 -1.73
CA PRO A 413 10.39 -29.27 -1.19
C PRO A 413 9.55 -29.29 0.10
N ASP A 414 9.23 -28.13 0.67
CA ASP A 414 8.30 -28.00 1.78
C ASP A 414 6.83 -27.96 1.36
N ILE A 415 6.55 -27.86 0.05
CA ILE A 415 5.20 -27.91 -0.51
C ILE A 415 4.91 -29.33 -1.02
N LEU A 416 3.85 -29.92 -0.48
CA LEU A 416 3.40 -31.27 -0.78
C LEU A 416 1.99 -31.24 -1.37
N TYR A 417 1.82 -31.85 -2.54
CA TYR A 417 0.54 -32.03 -3.19
C TYR A 417 -0.06 -33.37 -2.77
N ILE A 418 -1.22 -33.35 -2.14
CA ILE A 418 -1.83 -34.51 -1.47
C ILE A 418 -3.16 -34.87 -2.15
N PRO A 419 -3.58 -36.16 -2.19
CA PRO A 419 -4.87 -36.56 -2.74
C PRO A 419 -6.10 -35.96 -2.05
N GLU A 420 -7.19 -35.84 -2.82
CA GLU A 420 -8.46 -35.25 -2.40
C GLU A 420 -9.14 -35.96 -1.21
N ASN A 421 -8.85 -37.24 -1.00
CA ASN A 421 -9.40 -38.09 0.06
C ASN A 421 -8.48 -38.19 1.29
N ALA A 422 -7.50 -37.29 1.43
CA ALA A 422 -6.57 -37.34 2.56
C ALA A 422 -7.21 -36.88 3.88
N GLU A 423 -6.83 -37.60 4.94
CA GLU A 423 -7.14 -37.32 6.33
C GLU A 423 -5.89 -36.82 7.05
N PHE A 424 -6.04 -35.72 7.80
CA PHE A 424 -4.98 -35.08 8.57
C PHE A 424 -5.27 -35.29 10.06
N ASN A 425 -4.29 -35.80 10.80
CA ASN A 425 -4.47 -36.14 12.22
C ASN A 425 -3.24 -35.72 13.05
N ILE A 426 -3.41 -34.76 13.96
CA ILE A 426 -2.33 -34.28 14.84
C ILE A 426 -1.94 -35.29 15.91
N PHE A 427 -2.89 -36.09 16.40
CA PHE A 427 -2.62 -37.05 17.48
C PHE A 427 -1.70 -38.17 17.00
N GLU A 428 -1.93 -38.65 15.78
CA GLU A 428 -1.07 -39.64 15.11
C GLU A 428 0.11 -38.98 14.38
N GLN A 429 0.07 -37.66 14.23
CA GLN A 429 1.03 -36.89 13.45
C GLN A 429 1.15 -37.42 12.01
N SER A 430 0.01 -37.68 11.37
CA SER A 430 -0.09 -38.34 10.06
C SER A 430 -0.96 -37.55 9.07
N VAL A 431 -0.63 -37.72 7.79
CA VAL A 431 -1.51 -37.42 6.65
C VAL A 431 -1.67 -38.71 5.88
N SER A 432 -2.89 -39.25 5.81
CA SER A 432 -3.18 -40.57 5.26
C SER A 432 -4.27 -40.55 4.19
N TRP A 433 -4.15 -41.40 3.18
CA TRP A 433 -5.14 -41.52 2.10
C TRP A 433 -5.20 -42.96 1.56
N THR A 434 -6.25 -43.25 0.81
CA THR A 434 -6.41 -44.53 0.10
C THR A 434 -6.20 -44.35 -1.39
N ASN A 435 -5.50 -45.29 -2.03
CA ASN A 435 -5.37 -45.38 -3.48
C ASN A 435 -5.76 -46.79 -3.92
N GLY A 436 -6.98 -46.96 -4.43
CA GLY A 436 -7.56 -48.28 -4.65
C GLY A 436 -7.70 -49.06 -3.33
N ASN A 437 -7.00 -50.19 -3.21
CA ASN A 437 -7.01 -51.03 -2.01
C ASN A 437 -5.81 -50.78 -1.08
N SER A 438 -4.92 -49.85 -1.42
CA SER A 438 -3.69 -49.56 -0.65
C SER A 438 -3.88 -48.29 0.19
N ASN A 439 -3.51 -48.37 1.47
CA ASN A 439 -3.48 -47.23 2.38
C ASN A 439 -2.06 -46.69 2.46
N HIS A 440 -1.91 -45.37 2.32
CA HIS A 440 -0.63 -44.67 2.41
C HIS A 440 -0.70 -43.62 3.51
N SER A 441 0.46 -43.30 4.09
CA SER A 441 0.58 -42.24 5.10
C SER A 441 1.96 -41.60 5.05
N ILE A 442 2.00 -40.29 5.26
CA ILE A 442 3.23 -39.52 5.50
C ILE A 442 3.13 -38.81 6.86
N LYS A 443 4.25 -38.28 7.35
CA LYS A 443 4.30 -37.55 8.61
C LYS A 443 3.74 -36.13 8.43
N LEU A 444 2.87 -35.73 9.37
CA LEU A 444 2.38 -34.35 9.48
C LEU A 444 3.45 -33.49 10.17
N LEU A 445 3.98 -32.50 9.45
CA LEU A 445 5.09 -31.66 9.90
C LEU A 445 4.71 -30.17 9.83
N PRO A 446 5.13 -29.37 10.82
CA PRO A 446 4.79 -27.94 10.85
C PRO A 446 5.56 -27.10 9.83
N THR A 447 6.65 -27.62 9.28
CA THR A 447 7.44 -26.96 8.23
C THR A 447 6.89 -27.21 6.84
N LYS A 448 5.84 -28.04 6.70
CA LYS A 448 5.29 -28.46 5.40
C LYS A 448 3.96 -27.78 5.11
N HIS A 449 3.73 -27.50 3.83
CA HIS A 449 2.48 -26.98 3.28
C HIS A 449 1.81 -28.07 2.46
N TYR A 450 0.59 -28.45 2.82
CA TYR A 450 -0.14 -29.52 2.16
C TYR A 450 -1.23 -28.92 1.26
N ILE A 451 -1.15 -29.15 -0.05
CA ILE A 451 -2.07 -28.61 -1.06
C ILE A 451 -2.91 -29.75 -1.62
N LEU A 452 -4.23 -29.64 -1.50
CA LEU A 452 -5.20 -30.58 -2.09
C LEU A 452 -5.45 -30.24 -3.57
N PRO A 453 -6.08 -31.13 -4.37
CA PRO A 453 -6.35 -30.88 -5.78
C PRO A 453 -7.32 -29.71 -6.03
N SER A 454 -8.12 -29.34 -5.04
CA SER A 454 -8.91 -28.11 -5.02
C SER A 454 -8.07 -26.84 -4.87
N GLY A 455 -6.75 -26.95 -4.72
CA GLY A 455 -5.86 -25.86 -4.32
C GLY A 455 -5.99 -25.46 -2.84
N TYR A 456 -6.90 -26.08 -2.08
CA TYR A 456 -7.07 -25.82 -0.66
C TYR A 456 -5.79 -26.22 0.08
N ARG A 457 -5.27 -25.31 0.91
CA ARG A 457 -3.97 -25.49 1.57
C ARG A 457 -4.11 -25.66 3.07
N ILE A 458 -3.35 -26.60 3.64
CA ILE A 458 -3.40 -27.03 5.03
C ILE A 458 -2.00 -26.98 5.64
N GLN A 459 -1.91 -26.55 6.89
CA GLN A 459 -0.65 -26.47 7.64
C GLN A 459 -0.87 -26.85 9.11
N MET A 460 0.12 -27.49 9.73
CA MET A 460 0.16 -27.73 11.17
C MET A 460 0.83 -26.52 11.84
N ARG A 461 0.09 -25.80 12.68
CA ARG A 461 0.57 -24.58 13.36
C ARG A 461 0.48 -24.69 14.87
N LYS A 462 1.41 -24.02 15.54
CA LYS A 462 1.41 -23.87 16.99
C LYS A 462 0.46 -22.72 17.37
N ARG A 463 -0.36 -22.91 18.41
CA ARG A 463 -1.19 -21.83 18.98
C ARG A 463 -0.30 -20.69 19.50
N MET A 464 -0.84 -19.46 19.55
CA MET A 464 -0.07 -18.25 19.89
C MET A 464 0.61 -18.37 21.26
N ASN A 465 -0.12 -18.86 22.27
CA ASN A 465 0.39 -19.13 23.61
C ASN A 465 0.32 -20.64 23.92
N GLY A 466 1.35 -21.16 24.59
CA GLY A 466 1.40 -22.55 25.10
C GLY A 466 2.09 -23.57 24.18
N HIS A 467 1.80 -24.86 24.38
CA HIS A 467 2.45 -25.99 23.67
C HIS A 467 1.50 -26.77 22.74
N HIS A 468 0.34 -26.20 22.43
CA HIS A 468 -0.69 -26.86 21.64
C HIS A 468 -0.54 -26.58 20.14
N TRP A 469 -0.85 -27.59 19.33
CA TRP A 469 -0.81 -27.55 17.87
C TRP A 469 -2.20 -27.78 17.31
N HIS A 470 -2.48 -27.17 16.17
CA HIS A 470 -3.74 -27.30 15.44
C HIS A 470 -3.48 -27.22 13.93
N LEU A 471 -4.45 -27.65 13.14
CA LEU A 471 -4.45 -27.54 11.70
C LEU A 471 -5.08 -26.20 11.30
N THR A 472 -4.49 -25.52 10.31
CA THR A 472 -5.07 -24.33 9.69
C THR A 472 -5.26 -24.60 8.21
N GLY A 473 -6.38 -24.16 7.66
CA GLY A 473 -6.68 -24.26 6.23
C GLY A 473 -6.94 -22.91 5.60
N ALA A 474 -6.65 -22.76 4.31
CA ALA A 474 -7.01 -21.58 3.54
C ALA A 474 -7.55 -21.98 2.16
N VAL A 475 -8.53 -21.21 1.67
CA VAL A 475 -9.08 -21.37 0.32
C VAL A 475 -8.02 -21.08 -0.72
N ALA A 476 -8.21 -21.65 -1.91
CA ALA A 476 -7.22 -21.59 -2.98
C ALA A 476 -7.16 -20.24 -3.70
N GLU A 477 -8.33 -19.62 -3.88
CA GLU A 477 -8.48 -18.35 -4.59
C GLU A 477 -8.77 -17.21 -3.60
N GLY A 478 -8.00 -16.14 -3.70
CA GLY A 478 -8.08 -15.00 -2.80
C GLY A 478 -9.06 -13.92 -3.25
N THR A 479 -9.23 -12.91 -2.39
CA THR A 479 -9.92 -11.66 -2.73
C THR A 479 -8.92 -10.51 -2.64
N LEU A 480 -8.58 -9.91 -3.78
CA LEU A 480 -7.70 -8.73 -3.84
C LEU A 480 -8.48 -7.50 -3.36
N CYS A 481 -8.12 -7.06 -2.16
CA CYS A 481 -8.66 -5.88 -1.49
C CYS A 481 -7.76 -4.67 -1.78
N HIS A 482 -8.30 -3.68 -2.49
CA HIS A 482 -7.65 -2.41 -2.83
C HIS A 482 -8.15 -1.29 -1.91
N LYS A 483 -7.27 -0.50 -1.29
CA LYS A 483 -7.63 0.59 -0.35
C LYS A 483 -7.06 1.93 -0.81
N PRO A 484 -7.68 2.60 -1.80
CA PRO A 484 -7.26 3.90 -2.31
C PRO A 484 -7.83 5.06 -1.49
N CYS A 485 -7.46 6.29 -1.86
CA CYS A 485 -8.08 7.55 -1.41
C CYS A 485 -8.28 7.65 0.11
N THR A 486 -7.35 7.10 0.88
CA THR A 486 -7.46 6.97 2.33
C THR A 486 -6.56 8.00 3.01
N VAL A 487 -7.17 8.98 3.66
CA VAL A 487 -6.45 10.06 4.36
C VAL A 487 -5.52 9.51 5.45
N SER A 488 -4.55 10.31 5.88
CA SER A 488 -3.63 9.92 6.95
C SER A 488 -4.37 9.49 8.22
N GLY A 489 -4.12 8.25 8.65
CA GLY A 489 -4.79 7.60 9.78
C GLY A 489 -6.21 7.08 9.47
N GLY A 490 -6.60 6.99 8.20
CA GLY A 490 -7.75 6.20 7.73
C GLY A 490 -7.44 4.69 7.59
N GLY A 491 -6.22 4.27 7.95
CA GLY A 491 -5.81 2.87 8.01
C GLY A 491 -5.52 2.24 6.65
N LYS A 492 -4.81 2.95 5.76
CA LYS A 492 -4.41 2.46 4.43
C LYS A 492 -3.61 1.16 4.49
N SER A 493 -2.49 1.16 5.21
CA SER A 493 -1.60 -0.02 5.36
C SER A 493 -2.20 -1.13 6.25
N GLU A 494 -3.25 -0.84 7.03
CA GLU A 494 -3.93 -1.83 7.86
C GLU A 494 -4.59 -2.95 7.04
N ILE A 495 -4.88 -2.69 5.76
CA ILE A 495 -5.46 -3.69 4.84
C ILE A 495 -4.55 -4.92 4.69
N SER A 496 -3.22 -4.74 4.75
CA SER A 496 -2.24 -5.83 4.59
C SER A 496 -1.70 -6.36 5.92
N LYS A 497 -1.79 -5.61 7.02
CA LYS A 497 -1.32 -6.04 8.36
C LYS A 497 -2.09 -7.26 8.89
N SER A 498 -1.40 -8.16 9.57
CA SER A 498 -2.01 -9.35 10.15
C SER A 498 -2.93 -9.00 11.32
N ILE A 499 -4.22 -9.36 11.24
CA ILE A 499 -5.14 -9.23 12.39
C ILE A 499 -4.78 -10.19 13.53
N ARG A 500 -3.94 -11.20 13.27
CA ARG A 500 -3.46 -12.15 14.28
C ARG A 500 -2.72 -11.47 15.42
N ASP A 501 -1.98 -10.40 15.14
CA ASP A 501 -1.21 -9.68 16.15
C ASP A 501 -2.10 -8.90 17.13
N ALA A 502 -3.34 -8.62 16.72
CA ALA A 502 -4.37 -8.02 17.58
C ALA A 502 -5.19 -9.06 18.37
N MET A 503 -4.94 -10.36 18.20
CA MET A 503 -5.70 -11.41 18.89
C MET A 503 -5.21 -11.67 20.31
N ILE A 504 -6.16 -11.78 21.23
CA ILE A 504 -5.94 -12.12 22.64
C ILE A 504 -6.35 -13.57 22.86
N GLN A 505 -5.56 -14.36 23.59
CA GLN A 505 -5.92 -15.73 23.96
C GLN A 505 -6.37 -15.82 25.41
N GLY A 506 -7.48 -16.52 25.65
CA GLY A 506 -8.00 -16.78 26.99
C GLY A 506 -8.73 -18.12 27.07
N SER A 507 -8.82 -18.66 28.29
CA SER A 507 -9.62 -19.85 28.56
C SER A 507 -11.09 -19.61 28.17
N VAL A 508 -11.78 -20.66 27.73
CA VAL A 508 -13.24 -20.64 27.66
C VAL A 508 -13.78 -20.70 29.09
N ILE A 509 -14.50 -19.67 29.49
CA ILE A 509 -15.07 -19.57 30.82
C ILE A 509 -16.49 -20.15 30.82
N VAL A 510 -16.75 -21.07 31.75
CA VAL A 510 -18.06 -21.67 32.01
C VAL A 510 -18.56 -21.28 33.40
N SER A 511 -19.83 -21.54 33.69
CA SER A 511 -20.37 -21.31 35.03
C SER A 511 -19.70 -22.21 36.08
N ASP A 512 -19.96 -21.91 37.34
CA ASP A 512 -19.58 -22.73 38.50
C ASP A 512 -20.25 -24.11 38.50
N ASP A 513 -21.34 -24.29 37.73
CA ASP A 513 -22.05 -25.55 37.55
C ASP A 513 -22.08 -25.97 36.07
N LEU A 514 -20.95 -26.51 35.60
CA LEU A 514 -20.84 -27.07 34.25
C LEU A 514 -21.89 -28.15 33.98
N GLN A 515 -22.26 -28.97 34.97
CA GLN A 515 -23.21 -30.07 34.75
C GLN A 515 -24.60 -29.54 34.41
N LYS A 516 -25.05 -28.49 35.11
CA LYS A 516 -26.30 -27.80 34.79
C LYS A 516 -26.26 -27.18 33.39
N ASP A 517 -25.16 -26.53 33.01
CA ASP A 517 -25.02 -25.96 31.68
C ASP A 517 -25.02 -27.06 30.59
N LEU A 518 -24.33 -28.19 30.80
CA LEU A 518 -24.33 -29.34 29.87
C LEU A 518 -25.71 -30.01 29.74
N ASN A 519 -26.54 -29.98 30.79
CA ASN A 519 -27.94 -30.43 30.73
C ASN A 519 -28.76 -29.56 29.78
N MET A 520 -28.65 -28.24 29.89
CA MET A 520 -29.33 -27.31 28.97
C MET A 520 -28.83 -27.46 27.53
N VAL A 521 -27.52 -27.65 27.34
CA VAL A 521 -26.93 -27.90 26.01
C VAL A 521 -27.54 -29.14 25.36
N GLU A 522 -27.64 -30.25 26.09
CA GLU A 522 -28.22 -31.49 25.57
C GLU A 522 -29.71 -31.34 25.23
N GLU A 523 -30.48 -30.69 26.10
CA GLU A 523 -31.90 -30.41 25.86
C GLU A 523 -32.10 -29.64 24.55
N ILE A 524 -31.38 -28.52 24.38
CA ILE A 524 -31.48 -27.67 23.19
C ILE A 524 -31.04 -28.42 21.93
N MET A 525 -29.97 -29.22 22.02
CA MET A 525 -29.46 -29.98 20.88
C MET A 525 -30.41 -31.10 20.42
N GLY A 526 -31.31 -31.55 21.30
CA GLY A 526 -32.37 -32.51 21.01
C GLY A 526 -33.68 -31.90 20.50
N MET A 527 -33.84 -30.57 20.49
CA MET A 527 -35.08 -29.91 20.06
C MET A 527 -35.33 -30.00 18.54
N ASP A 528 -36.60 -29.99 18.14
CA ASP A 528 -36.99 -29.80 16.74
C ASP A 528 -37.16 -28.30 16.43
N PHE A 529 -36.39 -27.83 15.45
CA PHE A 529 -36.37 -26.44 14.99
C PHE A 529 -37.17 -26.22 13.70
N SER A 530 -37.93 -27.21 13.22
CA SER A 530 -38.68 -27.15 11.97
C SER A 530 -39.71 -26.01 11.93
N ASN A 531 -40.36 -25.70 13.07
CA ASN A 531 -41.45 -24.73 13.19
C ASN A 531 -41.01 -23.29 13.51
N ARG A 532 -39.71 -22.98 13.37
CA ARG A 532 -39.14 -21.68 13.82
C ARG A 532 -39.54 -20.46 12.98
N PHE A 533 -40.00 -20.65 11.75
CA PHE A 533 -40.24 -19.55 10.81
C PHE A 533 -41.64 -18.93 10.98
N LYS A 534 -41.78 -17.62 10.71
CA LYS A 534 -43.09 -16.95 10.67
C LYS A 534 -44.01 -17.54 9.62
N GLU A 535 -43.47 -17.76 8.42
CA GLU A 535 -44.18 -18.47 7.37
C GLU A 535 -43.75 -19.95 7.37
N PRO A 536 -44.69 -20.90 7.47
CA PRO A 536 -44.37 -22.32 7.49
C PRO A 536 -43.65 -22.74 6.20
N TYR A 537 -42.37 -23.08 6.31
CA TYR A 537 -41.59 -23.57 5.18
C TYR A 537 -41.90 -25.05 4.93
N GLN A 538 -42.37 -25.41 3.74
CA GLN A 538 -42.52 -26.82 3.35
C GLN A 538 -41.15 -27.43 3.04
N TYR A 539 -40.63 -28.19 3.99
CA TYR A 539 -39.36 -28.85 3.82
C TYR A 539 -39.46 -30.02 2.83
N THR A 540 -38.61 -30.02 1.79
CA THR A 540 -38.45 -31.17 0.87
C THR A 540 -37.61 -32.30 1.47
N LYS A 541 -36.92 -32.05 2.60
CA LYS A 541 -36.12 -33.01 3.38
C LYS A 541 -36.27 -32.72 4.89
N PRO A 542 -36.17 -33.70 5.80
CA PRO A 542 -36.26 -33.47 7.24
C PRO A 542 -35.27 -32.39 7.74
N SER A 543 -35.66 -31.63 8.75
CA SER A 543 -34.77 -30.64 9.39
C SER A 543 -33.57 -31.34 10.01
N ARG A 544 -32.35 -30.87 9.71
CA ARG A 544 -31.09 -31.42 10.24
C ARG A 544 -30.98 -31.15 11.73
N SER A 545 -30.61 -32.14 12.54
CA SER A 545 -30.30 -31.91 13.97
C SER A 545 -29.05 -31.03 14.14
N ILE A 546 -28.80 -30.50 15.34
CA ILE A 546 -27.61 -29.67 15.58
C ILE A 546 -26.32 -30.47 15.31
N LEU A 547 -26.22 -31.70 15.80
CA LEU A 547 -25.02 -32.54 15.67
C LEU A 547 -24.81 -33.20 14.31
N ASP A 548 -25.82 -33.20 13.44
CA ASP A 548 -25.75 -33.75 12.08
C ASP A 548 -24.47 -33.29 11.34
N SER A 549 -23.66 -34.23 10.85
CA SER A 549 -22.37 -33.93 10.19
C SER A 549 -22.53 -33.00 8.97
N THR A 550 -23.68 -33.07 8.29
CA THR A 550 -24.01 -32.23 7.14
C THR A 550 -24.43 -30.81 7.55
N ARG A 551 -24.68 -30.56 8.84
CA ARG A 551 -25.01 -29.23 9.38
C ARG A 551 -23.74 -28.49 9.79
N SER A 552 -23.50 -27.32 9.21
CA SER A 552 -22.30 -26.50 9.51
C SER A 552 -22.41 -25.74 10.82
N LEU A 553 -21.28 -25.43 11.45
CA LEU A 553 -21.24 -24.56 12.64
C LEU A 553 -21.92 -23.22 12.37
N GLY A 554 -21.63 -22.57 11.24
CA GLY A 554 -22.30 -21.32 10.84
C GLY A 554 -23.82 -21.44 10.76
N SER A 555 -24.35 -22.57 10.27
CA SER A 555 -25.81 -22.80 10.25
C SER A 555 -26.42 -23.08 11.63
N VAL A 556 -25.62 -23.52 12.60
CA VAL A 556 -26.03 -23.65 14.01
C VAL A 556 -25.99 -22.29 14.69
N ILE A 557 -24.98 -21.46 14.40
CA ILE A 557 -24.95 -20.06 14.85
C ILE A 557 -26.19 -19.33 14.33
N LYS A 558 -26.45 -19.36 13.01
CA LYS A 558 -27.66 -18.76 12.42
C LYS A 558 -28.95 -19.25 13.11
N LEU A 559 -29.06 -20.56 13.37
CA LEU A 559 -30.23 -21.13 14.04
C LEU A 559 -30.47 -20.53 15.44
N LEU A 560 -29.39 -20.24 16.17
CA LEU A 560 -29.42 -19.77 17.55
C LEU A 560 -29.24 -18.24 17.70
N THR A 561 -29.25 -17.52 16.58
CA THR A 561 -29.21 -16.05 16.51
C THR A 561 -30.60 -15.53 16.13
N PRO A 562 -31.17 -14.55 16.86
CA PRO A 562 -32.47 -13.98 16.52
C PRO A 562 -32.50 -13.42 15.09
N ALA A 563 -33.61 -13.62 14.40
CA ALA A 563 -33.80 -13.17 13.02
C ALA A 563 -35.25 -12.83 12.72
N ASP A 564 -35.47 -11.85 11.83
CA ASP A 564 -36.82 -11.40 11.45
C ASP A 564 -37.67 -12.50 10.80
N GLU A 565 -37.01 -13.45 10.13
CA GLU A 565 -37.61 -14.62 9.49
C GLU A 565 -38.22 -15.61 10.51
N TYR A 566 -37.80 -15.54 11.77
CA TYR A 566 -38.27 -16.42 12.84
C TYR A 566 -39.53 -15.89 13.54
N SER A 567 -40.37 -16.80 14.04
CA SER A 567 -41.56 -16.46 14.81
C SER A 567 -41.19 -15.67 16.06
N ASP A 568 -42.09 -14.79 16.50
CA ASP A 568 -41.83 -13.96 17.68
C ASP A 568 -41.64 -14.84 18.94
N GLU A 569 -42.36 -15.95 19.04
CA GLU A 569 -42.18 -16.97 20.08
C GLU A 569 -40.78 -17.58 20.06
N TYR A 570 -40.26 -17.96 18.88
CA TYR A 570 -38.92 -18.53 18.75
C TYR A 570 -37.83 -17.51 19.07
N ASN A 571 -37.99 -16.26 18.62
CA ASN A 571 -37.04 -15.20 18.96
C ASN A 571 -37.03 -14.87 20.46
N LEU A 572 -38.19 -14.85 21.12
CA LEU A 572 -38.28 -14.69 22.57
C LEU A 572 -37.60 -15.86 23.30
N TRP A 573 -37.80 -17.10 22.83
CA TRP A 573 -37.08 -18.25 23.36
C TRP A 573 -35.56 -18.11 23.15
N LEU A 574 -35.10 -17.73 21.95
CA LEU A 574 -33.68 -17.51 21.67
C LEU A 574 -33.04 -16.45 22.56
N GLN A 575 -33.77 -15.40 22.90
CA GLN A 575 -33.32 -14.35 23.83
C GLN A 575 -33.27 -14.84 25.27
N SER A 576 -34.12 -15.81 25.65
CA SER A 576 -34.11 -16.42 26.98
C SER A 576 -32.94 -17.39 27.20
N VAL A 577 -32.39 -17.98 26.13
CA VAL A 577 -31.24 -18.89 26.21
C VAL A 577 -29.97 -18.10 26.57
N PRO A 578 -29.30 -18.40 27.70
CA PRO A 578 -28.09 -17.67 28.07
C PRO A 578 -26.98 -17.83 27.02
N GLN A 579 -26.25 -16.75 26.72
CA GLN A 579 -25.20 -16.76 25.68
C GLN A 579 -24.14 -17.85 25.91
N ARG A 580 -23.72 -18.05 27.17
CA ARG A 580 -22.76 -19.12 27.52
C ARG A 580 -23.21 -20.52 27.08
N ILE A 581 -24.52 -20.78 27.05
CA ILE A 581 -25.09 -22.07 26.62
C ILE A 581 -24.97 -22.20 25.10
N LYS A 582 -25.24 -21.12 24.34
CA LYS A 582 -25.05 -21.09 22.89
C LYS A 582 -23.57 -21.31 22.53
N ASP A 583 -22.66 -20.65 23.25
CA ASP A 583 -21.22 -20.80 23.06
C ASP A 583 -20.77 -22.25 23.32
N LEU A 584 -21.31 -22.91 24.36
CA LEU A 584 -21.08 -24.33 24.63
C LEU A 584 -21.61 -25.22 23.50
N ILE A 585 -22.81 -24.97 22.98
CA ILE A 585 -23.36 -25.69 21.82
C ILE A 585 -22.41 -25.56 20.61
N TYR A 586 -21.88 -24.36 20.35
CA TYR A 586 -20.93 -24.13 19.26
C TYR A 586 -19.61 -24.89 19.46
N ILE A 587 -19.10 -24.91 20.68
CA ILE A 587 -17.88 -25.65 21.05
C ILE A 587 -18.08 -27.16 20.86
N VAL A 588 -19.19 -27.70 21.36
CA VAL A 588 -19.55 -29.12 21.21
C VAL A 588 -19.70 -29.45 19.73
N LYS A 589 -20.50 -28.67 18.98
CA LYS A 589 -20.71 -28.87 17.54
C LYS A 589 -19.40 -28.88 16.77
N ARG A 590 -18.47 -27.97 17.09
CA ARG A 590 -17.19 -27.86 16.37
C ARG A 590 -16.34 -29.11 16.52
N ARG A 591 -16.35 -29.71 17.71
CA ARG A 591 -15.47 -30.83 18.07
C ARG A 591 -16.13 -32.19 17.94
N TYR A 592 -17.46 -32.24 17.78
CA TYR A 592 -18.19 -33.50 17.68
C TYR A 592 -17.70 -34.35 16.51
N HIS A 593 -17.30 -35.57 16.81
CA HIS A 593 -17.06 -36.63 15.83
C HIS A 593 -18.21 -37.65 15.89
N ASN A 594 -18.61 -38.18 14.73
CA ASN A 594 -19.70 -39.16 14.64
C ASN A 594 -19.47 -40.41 15.50
N GLU A 595 -18.21 -40.76 15.75
CA GLU A 595 -17.79 -41.89 16.59
C GLU A 595 -18.14 -41.71 18.08
N TRP A 596 -18.39 -40.48 18.54
CA TRP A 596 -18.66 -40.19 19.95
C TRP A 596 -20.12 -40.42 20.36
N ASP A 597 -21.01 -40.63 19.40
CA ASP A 597 -22.45 -40.83 19.59
C ASP A 597 -23.04 -39.93 20.71
N LYS A 598 -23.89 -40.45 21.60
CA LYS A 598 -24.46 -39.69 22.74
C LYS A 598 -23.48 -39.42 23.89
N HIS A 599 -22.20 -39.82 23.77
CA HIS A 599 -21.20 -39.75 24.85
C HIS A 599 -20.27 -38.53 24.78
N TRP A 600 -20.60 -37.52 23.96
CA TRP A 600 -19.78 -36.31 23.78
C TRP A 600 -19.46 -35.57 25.10
N ARG A 601 -20.30 -35.71 26.13
CA ARG A 601 -20.14 -35.05 27.44
C ARG A 601 -18.84 -35.43 28.15
N GLU A 602 -18.40 -36.67 28.00
CA GLU A 602 -17.24 -37.21 28.73
C GLU A 602 -15.93 -36.51 28.34
N PHE A 603 -15.92 -35.84 27.18
CA PHE A 603 -14.78 -35.09 26.69
C PHE A 603 -14.69 -33.66 27.25
N PHE A 604 -15.71 -33.18 27.97
CA PHE A 604 -15.76 -31.83 28.56
C PHE A 604 -15.73 -31.86 30.09
N SER A 605 -14.85 -31.07 30.69
CA SER A 605 -14.68 -31.03 32.15
C SER A 605 -14.16 -29.69 32.65
N VAL A 606 -14.04 -29.53 33.96
CA VAL A 606 -13.32 -28.43 34.62
C VAL A 606 -12.41 -29.02 35.71
N ASP A 607 -11.36 -28.28 36.09
CA ASP A 607 -10.53 -28.67 37.24
C ASP A 607 -11.28 -28.50 38.56
N GLN A 608 -10.89 -29.28 39.57
CA GLN A 608 -11.27 -29.01 40.96
C GLN A 608 -10.22 -28.08 41.58
N ILE A 609 -10.57 -26.81 41.77
CA ILE A 609 -9.70 -25.79 42.35
C ILE A 609 -10.10 -25.62 43.81
N ASN A 610 -9.21 -25.97 44.73
CA ASN A 610 -9.45 -25.90 46.18
C ASN A 610 -10.73 -26.65 46.63
N GLY A 611 -11.08 -27.75 45.94
CA GLY A 611 -12.27 -28.56 46.25
C GLY A 611 -13.59 -28.03 45.68
N SER A 612 -13.56 -26.97 44.87
CA SER A 612 -14.72 -26.48 44.11
C SER A 612 -14.45 -26.62 42.60
N PRO A 613 -15.49 -26.85 41.77
CA PRO A 613 -15.34 -26.78 40.32
C PRO A 613 -14.79 -25.42 39.90
N GLY A 614 -13.73 -25.43 39.08
CA GLY A 614 -13.22 -24.24 38.42
C GLY A 614 -14.09 -23.84 37.22
N ASN A 615 -13.74 -22.73 36.59
CA ASN A 615 -14.52 -22.14 35.50
C ASN A 615 -13.85 -22.27 34.13
N GLU A 616 -12.66 -22.86 34.04
CA GLU A 616 -11.94 -23.02 32.78
C GLU A 616 -12.31 -24.34 32.12
N LEU A 617 -13.08 -24.28 31.03
CA LEU A 617 -13.51 -25.46 30.31
C LEU A 617 -12.30 -26.24 29.77
N LYS A 618 -12.32 -27.54 29.98
CA LYS A 618 -11.38 -28.49 29.42
C LYS A 618 -12.04 -29.32 28.34
N PHE A 619 -11.26 -29.62 27.31
CA PHE A 619 -11.58 -30.59 26.29
C PHE A 619 -10.49 -31.68 26.30
N MET A 620 -10.89 -32.94 26.46
CA MET A 620 -9.98 -34.10 26.59
C MET A 620 -8.89 -33.88 27.66
N GLY A 621 -9.27 -33.31 28.81
CA GLY A 621 -8.36 -33.04 29.94
C GLY A 621 -7.44 -31.83 29.75
N ARG A 622 -7.52 -31.11 28.63
CA ARG A 622 -6.71 -29.91 28.34
C ARG A 622 -7.55 -28.66 28.38
N LYS A 623 -7.01 -27.55 28.90
CA LYS A 623 -7.70 -26.25 28.93
C LYS A 623 -8.04 -25.81 27.51
N LEU A 624 -9.29 -25.46 27.29
CA LEU A 624 -9.77 -24.98 26.01
C LEU A 624 -9.51 -23.48 25.89
N ILE A 625 -8.74 -23.09 24.86
CA ILE A 625 -8.35 -21.70 24.62
C ILE A 625 -9.13 -21.14 23.43
N SER A 626 -9.70 -19.95 23.62
CA SER A 626 -10.34 -19.15 22.56
C SER A 626 -9.49 -17.95 22.20
N ASN A 627 -9.68 -17.47 20.98
CA ASN A 627 -9.17 -16.18 20.55
C ASN A 627 -10.25 -15.11 20.72
N TYR A 628 -9.82 -13.89 21.00
CA TYR A 628 -10.66 -12.72 21.13
C TYR A 628 -10.03 -11.57 20.34
N LEU A 629 -10.85 -10.64 19.88
CA LEU A 629 -10.42 -9.39 19.24
C LEU A 629 -10.98 -8.21 20.00
N ARG A 630 -10.16 -7.17 20.15
CA ARG A 630 -10.65 -5.84 20.53
C ARG A 630 -11.40 -5.25 19.34
N VAL A 631 -12.59 -4.69 19.58
CA VAL A 631 -13.31 -3.86 18.62
C VAL A 631 -13.75 -2.57 19.30
N GLY A 632 -12.79 -1.65 19.38
CA GLY A 632 -12.90 -0.35 20.02
C GLY A 632 -12.86 -0.37 21.54
N HIS A 633 -13.15 0.80 22.10
CA HIS A 633 -13.14 1.09 23.53
C HIS A 633 -14.54 1.45 24.03
N ASP A 634 -14.83 1.14 25.29
CA ASP A 634 -16.02 1.61 25.99
C ASP A 634 -15.83 3.07 26.46
N LEU A 635 -16.89 3.69 27.00
CA LEU A 635 -16.91 5.11 27.41
C LEU A 635 -15.89 5.43 28.52
N ASP A 636 -15.50 4.43 29.31
CA ASP A 636 -14.45 4.54 30.34
C ASP A 636 -13.04 4.25 29.81
N ASN A 637 -12.90 4.08 28.49
CA ASN A 637 -11.70 3.65 27.75
C ASN A 637 -11.26 2.19 27.95
N SER A 638 -12.04 1.37 28.65
CA SER A 638 -11.80 -0.07 28.71
C SER A 638 -11.93 -0.73 27.34
N TRP A 639 -11.25 -1.86 27.14
CA TRP A 639 -11.27 -2.57 25.85
C TRP A 639 -12.59 -3.33 25.67
N ARG A 640 -13.23 -3.17 24.51
CA ARG A 640 -14.38 -4.00 24.12
C ARG A 640 -13.86 -5.25 23.42
N ILE A 641 -13.84 -6.38 24.12
CA ILE A 641 -13.22 -7.63 23.67
C ILE A 641 -14.29 -8.66 23.31
N PHE A 642 -14.21 -9.22 22.11
CA PHE A 642 -15.20 -10.16 21.57
C PHE A 642 -14.57 -11.49 21.19
N GLN A 643 -15.21 -12.59 21.58
CA GLN A 643 -14.77 -13.92 21.22
C GLN A 643 -14.99 -14.17 19.72
N VAL A 644 -13.93 -14.60 19.03
CA VAL A 644 -14.06 -15.06 17.64
C VAL A 644 -14.52 -16.51 17.59
N ARG A 645 -15.04 -16.92 16.44
CA ARG A 645 -15.45 -18.30 16.21
C ARG A 645 -14.29 -19.27 16.39
N GLN A 646 -14.61 -20.45 16.93
CA GLN A 646 -13.62 -21.51 17.15
C GLN A 646 -12.99 -22.03 15.84
N ASP A 647 -13.68 -21.86 14.72
CA ASP A 647 -13.18 -22.20 13.38
C ASP A 647 -12.64 -21.01 12.61
N PHE A 648 -12.66 -19.79 13.18
CA PHE A 648 -12.05 -18.63 12.57
C PHE A 648 -10.53 -18.70 12.70
N TYR A 649 -9.85 -18.52 11.58
CA TYR A 649 -8.43 -18.18 11.56
C TYR A 649 -8.26 -16.92 10.69
N PRO A 650 -7.36 -15.98 11.07
CA PRO A 650 -7.05 -14.80 10.26
C PRO A 650 -6.79 -15.16 8.80
N ALA A 651 -7.30 -14.36 7.87
CA ALA A 651 -7.03 -14.56 6.46
C ALA A 651 -5.52 -14.53 6.22
N GLN A 652 -5.01 -15.46 5.42
CA GLN A 652 -3.64 -15.37 4.94
C GLN A 652 -3.60 -14.25 3.90
N LYS A 653 -2.70 -13.29 4.09
CA LYS A 653 -2.62 -12.10 3.23
C LYS A 653 -1.28 -12.01 2.55
N VAL A 654 -1.30 -11.71 1.25
CA VAL A 654 -0.12 -11.30 0.48
C VAL A 654 -0.26 -9.82 0.20
N GLN A 655 0.66 -9.00 0.70
CA GLN A 655 0.66 -7.57 0.42
C GLN A 655 0.97 -7.33 -1.06
N VAL A 656 0.14 -6.55 -1.74
CA VAL A 656 0.31 -6.19 -3.15
C VAL A 656 0.54 -4.69 -3.37
N GLU A 657 0.20 -3.86 -2.38
CA GLU A 657 0.36 -2.40 -2.40
C GLU A 657 0.60 -1.83 -0.99
N ASP A 658 1.05 -0.58 -0.89
CA ASP A 658 1.18 0.12 0.39
C ASP A 658 1.06 1.64 0.27
N ASP A 659 1.79 2.29 -0.65
CA ASP A 659 1.83 3.75 -0.74
C ASP A 659 1.98 4.35 -2.14
N ILE A 660 2.76 3.73 -3.02
CA ILE A 660 2.88 4.14 -4.43
C ILE A 660 2.48 2.95 -5.31
N THR A 661 1.29 3.04 -5.89
CA THR A 661 0.72 2.00 -6.76
C THR A 661 0.64 2.53 -8.19
N ALA A 662 1.07 1.71 -9.16
CA ALA A 662 0.72 1.86 -10.56
C ALA A 662 -0.40 0.86 -10.89
N SER A 663 -1.43 1.30 -11.62
CA SER A 663 -2.52 0.44 -12.04
C SER A 663 -2.96 0.68 -13.48
N ILE A 664 -3.59 -0.30 -14.10
CA ILE A 664 -4.09 -0.25 -15.48
C ILE A 664 -5.48 -0.89 -15.56
N ILE A 665 -6.35 -0.32 -16.40
CA ILE A 665 -7.69 -0.83 -16.68
C ILE A 665 -7.69 -1.56 -18.01
N VAL A 666 -8.10 -2.82 -17.97
CA VAL A 666 -8.09 -3.73 -19.12
C VAL A 666 -9.47 -4.34 -19.29
N LYS A 667 -9.89 -4.56 -20.54
CA LYS A 667 -11.15 -5.22 -20.85
C LYS A 667 -11.08 -6.71 -20.51
N THR A 668 -12.13 -7.24 -19.91
CA THR A 668 -12.15 -8.63 -19.42
C THR A 668 -11.98 -9.66 -20.53
N ASP A 669 -12.47 -9.39 -21.76
CA ASP A 669 -12.35 -10.34 -22.89
C ASP A 669 -10.98 -10.37 -23.56
N GLN A 670 -10.07 -9.45 -23.21
CA GLN A 670 -8.65 -9.51 -23.58
C GLN A 670 -7.85 -10.41 -22.65
N LEU A 671 -8.44 -10.82 -21.53
CA LEU A 671 -7.82 -11.67 -20.52
C LEU A 671 -8.41 -13.07 -20.59
N SER A 672 -7.57 -14.08 -20.38
CA SER A 672 -8.01 -15.47 -20.33
C SER A 672 -8.05 -15.99 -18.90
N ASP A 673 -8.88 -17.00 -18.66
CA ASP A 673 -8.92 -17.79 -17.44
C ASP A 673 -9.11 -16.98 -16.12
N LEU A 674 -9.88 -15.88 -16.20
CA LEU A 674 -10.35 -15.13 -15.03
C LEU A 674 -11.40 -15.92 -14.24
N ASN A 675 -11.67 -15.49 -13.01
CA ASN A 675 -12.73 -16.08 -12.20
C ASN A 675 -14.11 -15.81 -12.83
N PRO A 676 -14.85 -16.84 -13.27
CA PRO A 676 -16.12 -16.67 -13.96
C PRO A 676 -17.26 -16.15 -13.07
N GLN A 677 -17.07 -16.10 -11.74
CA GLN A 677 -18.05 -15.50 -10.83
C GLN A 677 -18.09 -13.97 -10.93
N TYR A 678 -17.03 -13.34 -11.44
CA TYR A 678 -16.99 -11.90 -11.68
C TYR A 678 -17.42 -11.60 -13.12
N SER A 679 -18.41 -10.72 -13.26
CA SER A 679 -18.98 -10.30 -14.54
C SER A 679 -18.56 -8.89 -14.97
N ASN A 680 -17.56 -8.31 -14.28
CA ASN A 680 -17.05 -6.98 -14.54
C ASN A 680 -16.61 -6.84 -16.01
N PRO A 681 -17.08 -5.82 -16.76
CA PRO A 681 -16.71 -5.64 -18.18
C PRO A 681 -15.23 -5.29 -18.40
N SER A 682 -14.65 -4.57 -17.45
CA SER A 682 -13.22 -4.26 -17.36
C SER A 682 -12.74 -4.58 -15.95
N VAL A 683 -11.44 -4.78 -15.80
CA VAL A 683 -10.80 -5.06 -14.50
C VAL A 683 -9.58 -4.18 -14.30
N LYS A 684 -9.24 -3.94 -13.04
CA LYS A 684 -8.03 -3.23 -12.62
C LYS A 684 -6.93 -4.21 -12.26
N LEU A 685 -5.77 -4.05 -12.89
CA LEU A 685 -4.53 -4.74 -12.53
C LEU A 685 -3.55 -3.73 -11.96
N LEU A 686 -2.73 -4.13 -10.99
CA LEU A 686 -1.89 -3.21 -10.23
C LEU A 686 -0.54 -3.80 -9.84
N THR A 687 0.40 -2.92 -9.55
CA THR A 687 1.70 -3.27 -9.00
C THR A 687 2.21 -2.18 -8.07
N ASN A 688 2.89 -2.59 -7.00
CA ASN A 688 3.58 -1.66 -6.11
C ASN A 688 4.90 -1.21 -6.75
N CYS A 689 5.08 0.11 -6.87
CA CYS A 689 6.26 0.74 -7.47
C CYS A 689 7.52 0.67 -6.57
N GLU A 690 7.36 0.27 -5.31
CA GLU A 690 8.41 0.27 -4.29
C GLU A 690 8.93 -1.14 -4.03
N ALA A 691 10.23 -1.29 -3.79
CA ALA A 691 10.84 -2.52 -3.28
C ALA A 691 10.99 -2.52 -1.75
N ARG A 692 11.03 -1.32 -1.14
CA ARG A 692 11.09 -1.11 0.31
C ARG A 692 10.12 -0.02 0.74
N LEU A 693 9.48 -0.23 1.89
CA LEU A 693 8.40 0.61 2.41
C LEU A 693 8.93 1.50 3.54
N PHE A 694 8.69 2.81 3.45
CA PHE A 694 9.15 3.78 4.46
C PHE A 694 8.21 3.85 5.66
N GLN A 695 8.25 2.80 6.48
CA GLN A 695 7.35 2.59 7.60
C GLN A 695 7.59 3.57 8.75
N ARG A 696 6.52 3.84 9.50
CA ARG A 696 6.56 4.59 10.77
C ARG A 696 6.05 3.67 11.89
N PRO A 697 6.95 3.06 12.69
CA PRO A 697 6.56 2.11 13.72
C PRO A 697 6.15 2.85 15.01
N ASP A 698 4.95 3.43 15.01
CA ASP A 698 4.44 4.22 16.15
C ASP A 698 4.35 3.38 17.44
N ASP A 699 4.07 2.07 17.32
CA ASP A 699 3.85 1.19 18.46
C ASP A 699 5.13 0.54 19.02
N CYS A 700 6.30 0.68 18.35
CA CYS A 700 7.58 0.11 18.82
C CYS A 700 8.12 0.76 20.10
N VAL A 701 7.56 1.90 20.53
CA VAL A 701 7.85 2.46 21.85
C VAL A 701 7.39 1.52 22.97
N ILE A 702 6.43 0.63 22.69
CA ILE A 702 5.96 -0.43 23.60
C ILE A 702 6.73 -1.71 23.28
N LYS A 703 7.72 -2.02 24.13
CA LYS A 703 8.59 -3.21 24.01
C LYS A 703 7.77 -4.49 23.80
N GLY A 704 8.06 -5.23 22.73
CA GLY A 704 7.43 -6.52 22.39
C GLY A 704 6.06 -6.46 21.71
N TYR A 705 5.51 -5.26 21.49
CA TYR A 705 4.17 -5.09 20.93
C TYR A 705 4.17 -5.26 19.40
N ASP A 706 4.88 -4.40 18.68
CA ASP A 706 5.02 -4.50 17.22
C ASP A 706 6.14 -5.45 16.83
N LYS A 707 5.81 -6.75 16.81
CA LYS A 707 6.77 -7.82 16.55
C LYS A 707 7.37 -7.76 15.15
N GLN A 708 6.59 -7.30 14.15
CA GLN A 708 7.08 -7.19 12.78
C GLN A 708 8.13 -6.08 12.69
N ALA A 709 7.80 -4.89 13.19
CA ALA A 709 8.74 -3.77 13.15
C ALA A 709 9.99 -4.04 14.01
N GLU A 710 9.86 -4.69 15.18
CA GLU A 710 11.03 -5.11 15.98
C GLU A 710 11.93 -6.09 15.21
N SER A 711 11.34 -7.06 14.51
CA SER A 711 12.09 -8.00 13.66
C SER A 711 12.79 -7.29 12.50
N ASP A 712 12.10 -6.37 11.83
CA ASP A 712 12.65 -5.61 10.71
C ASP A 712 13.79 -4.69 11.16
N LEU A 713 13.61 -3.95 12.26
CA LEU A 713 14.60 -3.01 12.82
C LEU A 713 15.85 -3.72 13.34
N ALA A 714 15.72 -4.98 13.75
CA ALA A 714 16.85 -5.83 14.11
C ALA A 714 17.55 -6.50 12.92
N SER A 715 16.97 -6.41 11.72
CA SER A 715 17.52 -7.05 10.52
C SER A 715 18.76 -6.29 10.00
N PRO A 716 19.75 -7.00 9.41
CA PRO A 716 20.98 -6.40 8.92
C PRO A 716 20.75 -5.57 7.64
N ASN A 717 21.61 -4.56 7.44
CA ASN A 717 21.56 -3.56 6.36
C ASN A 717 20.28 -2.70 6.34
N THR A 718 19.68 -2.43 7.50
CA THR A 718 18.48 -1.58 7.61
C THR A 718 18.86 -0.10 7.47
N PHE A 719 18.09 0.63 6.65
CA PHE A 719 18.14 2.09 6.59
C PHE A 719 17.19 2.65 7.65
N LEU A 720 17.71 3.47 8.55
CA LEU A 720 17.03 4.00 9.71
C LEU A 720 17.02 5.54 9.68
N SER A 721 15.97 6.16 10.23
CA SER A 721 15.90 7.60 10.43
C SER A 721 15.06 7.93 11.65
N ASN A 722 15.44 9.00 12.36
CA ASN A 722 14.79 9.48 13.58
C ASN A 722 14.77 8.48 14.74
N PHE A 723 15.89 7.78 14.94
CA PHE A 723 16.19 7.02 16.16
C PHE A 723 17.40 7.61 16.88
N GLU A 724 17.54 7.34 18.18
CA GLU A 724 18.75 7.69 18.92
C GLU A 724 19.92 6.78 18.52
N PRO A 725 21.12 7.34 18.24
CA PRO A 725 22.35 6.57 18.06
C PRO A 725 22.94 6.18 19.42
N LEU A 726 22.57 5.01 19.94
CA LEU A 726 22.94 4.59 21.30
C LEU A 726 24.38 4.06 21.36
N THR A 727 25.15 4.47 22.37
CA THR A 727 26.48 3.93 22.67
C THR A 727 26.40 2.59 23.39
N ARG A 728 27.53 1.87 23.53
CA ARG A 728 27.59 0.62 24.30
C ARG A 728 27.15 0.79 25.75
N GLU A 729 27.50 1.90 26.41
CA GLU A 729 27.08 2.18 27.78
C GLU A 729 25.56 2.32 27.88
N GLN A 730 24.95 3.09 26.97
CA GLN A 730 23.49 3.27 26.95
C GLN A 730 22.75 1.96 26.63
N VAL A 731 23.25 1.16 25.69
CA VAL A 731 22.67 -0.15 25.38
C VAL A 731 22.83 -1.12 26.56
N LYS A 732 23.94 -1.04 27.30
CA LYS A 732 24.14 -1.82 28.52
C LYS A 732 23.12 -1.44 29.60
N GLU A 733 22.83 -0.16 29.79
CA GLU A 733 21.76 0.29 30.70
C GLU A 733 20.38 -0.26 30.30
N ILE A 734 20.06 -0.27 29.00
CA ILE A 734 18.81 -0.88 28.48
C ILE A 734 18.75 -2.38 28.78
N LYS A 735 19.88 -3.10 28.68
CA LYS A 735 19.96 -4.53 29.01
C LYS A 735 19.88 -4.79 30.52
N GLU A 736 20.45 -3.90 31.34
CA GLU A 736 20.46 -4.00 32.80
C GLU A 736 19.07 -3.75 33.42
N ASP A 737 18.19 -2.99 32.75
CA ASP A 737 16.73 -3.00 32.99
C ASP A 737 16.16 -4.38 32.63
N THR A 738 16.43 -5.37 33.48
CA THR A 738 16.15 -6.79 33.24
C THR A 738 14.67 -7.05 32.97
N ILE A 739 13.78 -6.31 33.64
CA ILE A 739 12.34 -6.40 33.46
C ILE A 739 11.95 -5.85 32.08
N GLY A 740 12.42 -4.65 31.74
CA GLY A 740 12.16 -4.05 30.43
C GLY A 740 12.74 -4.86 29.28
N PHE A 741 13.96 -5.38 29.44
CA PHE A 741 14.64 -6.20 28.45
C PHE A 741 13.87 -7.48 28.15
N ASP A 742 13.21 -8.09 29.14
CA ASP A 742 12.44 -9.31 28.92
C ASP A 742 11.22 -9.12 28.01
N PHE A 743 10.66 -7.90 27.95
CA PHE A 743 9.54 -7.60 27.05
C PHE A 743 9.93 -7.55 25.58
N TYR A 744 11.20 -7.31 25.22
CA TYR A 744 11.60 -7.32 23.81
C TYR A 744 11.42 -8.68 23.14
N THR A 745 11.14 -8.65 21.84
CA THR A 745 11.21 -9.87 21.03
C THR A 745 12.64 -10.42 20.96
N GLN A 746 12.76 -11.71 20.66
CA GLN A 746 14.07 -12.37 20.55
C GLN A 746 15.02 -11.69 19.54
N PRO A 747 14.59 -11.24 18.34
CA PRO A 747 15.47 -10.52 17.42
C PRO A 747 16.14 -9.27 18.02
N VAL A 748 15.41 -8.49 18.82
CA VAL A 748 15.96 -7.30 19.48
C VAL A 748 16.91 -7.69 20.61
N LYS A 749 16.56 -8.72 21.40
CA LYS A 749 17.45 -9.28 22.43
C LYS A 749 18.77 -9.75 21.82
N ASP A 750 18.72 -10.47 20.70
CA ASP A 750 19.88 -10.98 19.98
C ASP A 750 20.73 -9.83 19.42
N LEU A 751 20.10 -8.81 18.82
CA LEU A 751 20.78 -7.62 18.34
C LEU A 751 21.56 -6.89 19.45
N ILE A 752 20.91 -6.65 20.59
CA ILE A 752 21.52 -5.99 21.75
C ILE A 752 22.70 -6.82 22.28
N ASN A 753 22.51 -8.14 22.44
CA ASN A 753 23.57 -9.02 22.94
C ASN A 753 24.76 -9.06 21.99
N ASN A 754 24.51 -9.26 20.68
CA ASN A 754 25.55 -9.28 19.67
C ASN A 754 26.32 -7.94 19.62
N PHE A 755 25.64 -6.80 19.73
CA PHE A 755 26.30 -5.49 19.76
C PHE A 755 27.22 -5.31 20.97
N LEU A 756 26.81 -5.80 22.14
CA LEU A 756 27.62 -5.72 23.36
C LEU A 756 28.78 -6.73 23.39
N GLU A 757 28.71 -7.80 22.60
CA GLU A 757 29.78 -8.79 22.45
C GLU A 757 30.85 -8.39 21.42
N ASN A 758 30.57 -7.40 20.57
CA ASN A 758 31.47 -6.94 19.51
C ASN A 758 31.96 -5.51 19.75
N ASP A 759 33.21 -5.24 19.35
CA ASP A 759 33.86 -3.93 19.52
C ASP A 759 33.51 -2.92 18.40
N GLU A 760 32.91 -3.36 17.30
CA GLU A 760 32.52 -2.49 16.17
C GLU A 760 31.16 -2.93 15.59
N PRO A 761 30.33 -1.99 15.08
CA PRO A 761 30.52 -0.53 15.08
C PRO A 761 30.24 0.11 16.46
N ASN A 762 30.38 1.43 16.56
CA ASN A 762 30.21 2.18 17.82
C ASN A 762 28.75 2.44 18.26
N TYR A 763 27.78 2.32 17.36
CA TYR A 763 26.40 2.70 17.62
C TYR A 763 25.42 1.55 17.38
N LEU A 764 24.32 1.57 18.13
CA LEU A 764 23.15 0.72 17.93
C LEU A 764 21.88 1.57 17.90
N VAL A 765 20.88 1.14 17.14
CA VAL A 765 19.50 1.64 17.29
C VAL A 765 18.67 0.57 17.97
N VAL A 766 17.88 0.97 18.97
CA VAL A 766 16.90 0.09 19.63
C VAL A 766 15.49 0.60 19.28
N PRO A 767 14.54 -0.27 18.90
CA PRO A 767 13.20 0.15 18.44
C PRO A 767 12.43 1.07 19.38
N SER A 768 12.64 0.94 20.70
CA SER A 768 11.96 1.74 21.74
C SER A 768 12.51 3.15 21.90
N GLU A 769 13.63 3.49 21.25
CA GLU A 769 14.37 4.74 21.47
C GLU A 769 14.33 5.66 20.23
N PRO A 770 13.17 6.30 19.91
CA PRO A 770 13.11 7.34 18.90
C PRO A 770 14.05 8.51 19.21
N ARG A 771 14.49 9.20 18.16
CA ARG A 771 15.30 10.41 18.27
C ARG A 771 14.61 11.46 19.15
N LEU A 772 15.34 12.06 20.07
CA LEU A 772 14.94 13.22 20.84
C LEU A 772 15.08 14.49 19.99
N VAL A 773 13.97 15.19 19.81
CA VAL A 773 13.90 16.50 19.17
C VAL A 773 13.49 17.50 20.23
N ASN A 774 14.42 18.41 20.59
CA ASN A 774 14.24 19.33 21.72
C ASN A 774 13.89 18.62 23.04
N GLY A 775 14.51 17.48 23.30
CA GLY A 775 14.30 16.69 24.52
C GLY A 775 13.04 15.83 24.53
N VAL A 776 12.26 15.80 23.45
CA VAL A 776 11.04 14.97 23.33
C VAL A 776 11.22 13.91 22.24
N PRO A 777 10.84 12.64 22.48
CA PRO A 777 10.87 11.60 21.45
C PRO A 777 10.08 12.01 20.20
N SER A 778 10.71 11.90 19.04
CA SER A 778 10.10 12.17 17.75
C SER A 778 8.88 11.27 17.56
N GLN A 779 7.79 11.85 17.06
CA GLN A 779 6.57 11.14 16.66
C GLN A 779 6.65 10.64 15.21
N ASN A 780 7.86 10.54 14.66
CA ASN A 780 8.11 10.12 13.30
C ASN A 780 9.38 9.26 13.17
N PRO A 781 9.56 8.20 14.00
CA PRO A 781 10.60 7.20 13.77
C PRO A 781 10.38 6.53 12.41
N ARG A 782 11.45 6.21 11.67
CA ARG A 782 11.32 5.68 10.31
C ARG A 782 12.36 4.62 9.99
N TYR A 783 11.96 3.63 9.20
CA TYR A 783 12.86 2.66 8.60
C TYR A 783 12.38 2.23 7.21
N LEU A 784 13.28 1.69 6.40
CA LEU A 784 12.91 1.03 5.13
C LEU A 784 12.72 -0.47 5.35
N GLN A 785 11.46 -0.87 5.49
CA GLN A 785 11.04 -2.27 5.51
C GLN A 785 11.24 -2.89 4.13
N VAL A 786 11.93 -4.03 4.03
CA VAL A 786 11.91 -4.81 2.78
C VAL A 786 10.52 -5.36 2.60
N ARG A 787 9.94 -5.21 1.40
CA ARG A 787 8.60 -5.71 1.11
C ARG A 787 8.43 -7.16 1.57
N PRO A 788 7.42 -7.48 2.40
CA PRO A 788 7.25 -8.82 2.96
C PRO A 788 7.17 -9.92 1.89
N ASP A 789 6.58 -9.64 0.73
CA ASP A 789 6.46 -10.61 -0.37
C ASP A 789 7.81 -10.95 -1.05
N LEU A 790 8.85 -10.14 -0.83
CA LEU A 790 10.22 -10.41 -1.27
C LEU A 790 11.05 -11.15 -0.21
N VAL A 791 10.73 -10.94 1.08
CA VAL A 791 11.41 -11.60 2.21
C VAL A 791 10.91 -13.03 2.38
N GLU A 792 9.59 -13.24 2.33
CA GLU A 792 8.92 -14.53 2.45
C GLU A 792 8.24 -14.91 1.12
N PRO A 793 9.01 -15.23 0.06
CA PRO A 793 8.47 -15.48 -1.28
C PRO A 793 7.60 -16.75 -1.34
N THR A 794 7.74 -17.64 -0.36
CA THR A 794 7.01 -18.91 -0.31
C THR A 794 5.51 -18.70 -0.20
N ASP A 795 5.05 -17.76 0.63
CA ASP A 795 3.61 -17.53 0.82
C ASP A 795 2.97 -16.97 -0.46
N LYS A 796 3.66 -16.06 -1.16
CA LYS A 796 3.24 -15.57 -2.48
C LYS A 796 3.22 -16.67 -3.53
N TYR A 797 4.27 -17.49 -3.60
CA TYR A 797 4.33 -18.62 -4.53
C TYR A 797 3.18 -19.62 -4.29
N ILE A 798 2.91 -19.98 -3.04
CA ILE A 798 1.80 -20.87 -2.68
C ILE A 798 0.47 -20.23 -3.08
N ALA A 799 0.27 -18.94 -2.84
CA ALA A 799 -0.93 -18.22 -3.26
C ALA A 799 -1.16 -18.32 -4.78
N GLU A 800 -0.15 -18.03 -5.58
CA GLU A 800 -0.24 -18.09 -7.05
C GLU A 800 -0.46 -19.53 -7.56
N VAL A 801 0.23 -20.52 -6.98
CA VAL A 801 0.06 -21.94 -7.35
C VAL A 801 -1.34 -22.45 -7.00
N CYS A 802 -1.82 -22.16 -5.79
CA CYS A 802 -3.15 -22.58 -5.34
C CYS A 802 -4.25 -21.99 -6.24
N GLU A 803 -4.17 -20.70 -6.57
CA GLU A 803 -5.15 -20.02 -7.41
C GLU A 803 -5.12 -20.54 -8.85
N ARG A 804 -3.92 -20.79 -9.38
CA ARG A 804 -3.72 -21.45 -10.69
C ARG A 804 -4.37 -22.83 -10.74
N ILE A 805 -4.18 -23.66 -9.72
CA ILE A 805 -4.78 -25.00 -9.62
C ILE A 805 -6.31 -24.88 -9.51
N PHE A 806 -6.81 -23.95 -8.70
CA PHE A 806 -8.25 -23.75 -8.53
C PHE A 806 -8.95 -23.40 -9.84
N ARG A 807 -8.38 -22.44 -10.58
CA ARG A 807 -8.88 -22.01 -11.90
C ARG A 807 -8.48 -22.95 -13.05
N LYS A 808 -7.71 -24.00 -12.78
CA LYS A 808 -7.20 -24.98 -13.76
C LYS A 808 -6.37 -24.36 -14.90
N ILE A 809 -5.60 -23.31 -14.59
CA ILE A 809 -4.81 -22.58 -15.59
C ILE A 809 -3.51 -23.35 -15.89
N PRO A 810 -3.20 -23.71 -17.15
CA PRO A 810 -1.94 -24.35 -17.52
C PRO A 810 -0.71 -23.50 -17.16
N THR A 811 0.40 -24.12 -16.75
CA THR A 811 1.64 -23.41 -16.34
C THR A 811 2.23 -22.49 -17.41
N SER A 812 1.94 -22.75 -18.69
CA SER A 812 2.36 -21.93 -19.83
C SER A 812 1.54 -20.65 -20.02
N LYS A 813 0.38 -20.53 -19.37
CA LYS A 813 -0.50 -19.37 -19.43
C LYS A 813 -0.35 -18.45 -18.23
N PRO A 814 -0.58 -17.13 -18.40
CA PRO A 814 -0.51 -16.18 -17.30
C PRO A 814 -1.61 -16.40 -16.25
N LEU A 815 -1.32 -16.03 -15.00
CA LEU A 815 -2.30 -15.91 -13.93
C LEU A 815 -2.55 -14.41 -13.71
N TYR A 816 -3.77 -13.94 -13.98
CA TYR A 816 -4.17 -12.57 -13.71
C TYR A 816 -4.84 -12.46 -12.33
N LEU A 817 -4.45 -11.43 -11.58
CA LEU A 817 -4.96 -11.12 -10.24
C LEU A 817 -5.63 -9.74 -10.25
N PRO A 818 -6.87 -9.62 -10.77
CA PRO A 818 -7.58 -8.35 -10.79
C PRO A 818 -8.04 -7.92 -9.40
N VAL A 819 -8.22 -6.62 -9.20
CA VAL A 819 -8.91 -6.09 -8.02
C VAL A 819 -10.30 -6.70 -7.92
N ASN A 820 -10.67 -7.18 -6.73
CA ASN A 820 -11.99 -7.75 -6.46
C ASN A 820 -12.87 -6.82 -5.63
N SER A 821 -12.28 -6.00 -4.76
CA SER A 821 -13.04 -5.11 -3.89
C SER A 821 -12.24 -3.86 -3.55
N VAL A 822 -12.90 -2.69 -3.59
CA VAL A 822 -12.32 -1.39 -3.28
C VAL A 822 -12.84 -0.92 -1.92
N LEU A 823 -11.93 -0.69 -0.96
CA LEU A 823 -12.23 -0.57 0.47
C LEU A 823 -11.60 0.69 1.09
N PRO A 824 -11.95 1.90 0.65
CA PRO A 824 -11.36 3.14 1.14
C PRO A 824 -11.58 3.31 2.67
N GLY A 825 -10.71 4.09 3.31
CA GLY A 825 -10.78 4.35 4.75
C GLY A 825 -10.94 5.84 5.06
N ARG A 826 -11.70 6.14 6.12
CA ARG A 826 -11.89 7.51 6.61
C ARG A 826 -11.39 7.64 8.02
N ARG A 827 -10.77 8.78 8.31
CA ARG A 827 -10.35 9.12 9.67
C ARG A 827 -11.33 10.07 10.32
N ASN A 828 -12.02 9.56 11.32
CA ASN A 828 -12.96 10.30 12.14
C ASN A 828 -12.28 10.76 13.44
N ASN A 829 -12.87 11.78 14.07
CA ASN A 829 -12.39 12.29 15.35
C ASN A 829 -13.53 12.93 16.16
N PRO A 830 -13.43 12.90 17.51
CA PRO A 830 -14.27 13.73 18.36
C PRO A 830 -13.85 15.20 18.24
N ALA A 831 -14.61 16.08 18.86
CA ALA A 831 -14.21 17.48 19.00
C ALA A 831 -12.94 17.59 19.86
N ASP A 832 -12.02 18.46 19.48
CA ASP A 832 -10.88 18.86 20.30
C ASP A 832 -10.81 20.39 20.39
N PRO A 833 -11.50 20.98 21.39
CA PRO A 833 -11.56 22.43 21.57
C PRO A 833 -10.19 23.06 21.84
N LYS A 834 -9.24 22.33 22.43
CA LYS A 834 -7.90 22.86 22.74
C LYS A 834 -7.12 23.18 21.48
N ASN A 835 -7.30 22.38 20.44
CA ASN A 835 -6.65 22.54 19.14
C ASN A 835 -7.58 23.13 18.06
N ASN A 836 -8.75 23.64 18.47
CA ASN A 836 -9.78 24.17 17.58
C ASN A 836 -10.19 23.19 16.46
N VAL A 837 -10.27 21.90 16.79
CA VAL A 837 -10.63 20.85 15.83
C VAL A 837 -12.12 20.51 15.97
N PRO A 838 -12.93 20.71 14.92
CA PRO A 838 -14.32 20.30 14.93
C PRO A 838 -14.46 18.77 14.88
N PRO A 839 -15.55 18.20 15.43
CA PRO A 839 -15.82 16.77 15.35
C PRO A 839 -16.10 16.36 13.90
N LEU A 840 -15.47 15.28 13.43
CA LEU A 840 -15.84 14.59 12.20
C LEU A 840 -16.36 13.20 12.60
N ALA A 841 -17.61 13.17 13.05
CA ALA A 841 -18.19 12.07 13.82
C ALA A 841 -19.52 11.56 13.21
N ILE A 842 -19.58 11.45 11.89
CA ILE A 842 -20.82 11.20 11.13
C ILE A 842 -20.93 9.77 10.56
N TYR A 843 -19.81 9.07 10.44
CA TYR A 843 -19.79 7.74 9.84
C TYR A 843 -20.05 6.65 10.89
N ASN A 844 -20.84 5.66 10.48
CA ASN A 844 -20.92 4.37 11.17
C ASN A 844 -19.67 3.52 10.80
N PRO A 845 -19.55 2.26 11.27
CA PRO A 845 -18.39 1.42 10.95
C PRO A 845 -18.10 1.22 9.45
N ILE A 846 -19.13 1.01 8.62
CA ILE A 846 -19.01 0.68 7.19
C ILE A 846 -20.13 1.36 6.39
N HIS A 847 -19.74 2.18 5.41
CA HIS A 847 -20.64 2.87 4.50
C HIS A 847 -20.43 2.44 3.04
N TYR A 848 -21.52 2.39 2.29
CA TYR A 848 -21.52 2.33 0.82
C TYR A 848 -21.97 3.69 0.30
N GLN A 849 -21.27 4.25 -0.68
CA GLN A 849 -21.69 5.47 -1.36
C GLN A 849 -21.74 5.20 -2.85
N GLU A 850 -22.82 5.62 -3.49
CA GLU A 850 -22.90 5.65 -4.95
C GLU A 850 -21.89 6.65 -5.51
N LEU A 851 -21.56 6.54 -6.80
CA LEU A 851 -20.45 7.28 -7.39
C LEU A 851 -20.50 8.80 -7.18
N PRO A 852 -21.66 9.50 -7.26
CA PRO A 852 -21.70 10.94 -7.01
C PRO A 852 -21.25 11.30 -5.59
N GLU A 853 -21.79 10.64 -4.55
CA GLU A 853 -21.43 10.92 -3.15
C GLU A 853 -19.98 10.51 -2.86
N LEU A 854 -19.55 9.38 -3.42
CA LEU A 854 -18.18 8.90 -3.29
C LEU A 854 -17.18 9.90 -3.91
N PHE A 855 -17.50 10.47 -5.08
CA PHE A 855 -16.60 11.40 -5.75
C PHE A 855 -16.58 12.79 -5.08
N ILE A 856 -17.67 13.22 -4.43
CA ILE A 856 -17.61 14.39 -3.53
C ILE A 856 -16.57 14.14 -2.43
N ASP A 857 -16.59 12.97 -1.81
CA ASP A 857 -15.62 12.62 -0.77
C ASP A 857 -14.20 12.48 -1.32
N PHE A 858 -14.00 11.85 -2.48
CA PHE A 858 -12.68 11.70 -3.09
C PHE A 858 -12.07 13.01 -3.56
N ILE A 859 -12.87 13.93 -4.13
CA ILE A 859 -12.44 15.29 -4.48
C ILE A 859 -11.93 16.02 -3.24
N CYS A 860 -12.62 15.86 -2.11
CA CYS A 860 -12.33 16.64 -0.91
C CYS A 860 -11.30 15.99 0.00
N SER A 861 -11.26 14.66 0.09
CA SER A 861 -10.38 13.85 0.95
C SER A 861 -10.23 14.47 2.34
N ILE A 862 -11.35 14.56 3.06
CA ILE A 862 -11.47 15.36 4.27
C ILE A 862 -10.80 14.68 5.46
N THR A 863 -10.15 15.48 6.30
CA THR A 863 -9.53 15.03 7.55
C THR A 863 -9.76 16.06 8.65
N GLY A 864 -10.03 15.59 9.87
CA GLY A 864 -10.12 16.47 11.03
C GLY A 864 -8.76 16.89 11.61
N LYS A 865 -7.62 16.40 11.09
CA LYS A 865 -6.31 16.97 11.45
C LYS A 865 -6.04 18.24 10.62
N SER A 866 -5.54 19.29 11.25
CA SER A 866 -5.23 20.59 10.62
C SER A 866 -6.46 21.32 10.07
N PRO A 867 -7.40 21.74 10.94
CA PRO A 867 -8.60 22.44 10.53
C PRO A 867 -8.25 23.74 9.81
N SER A 868 -9.10 24.10 8.86
CA SER A 868 -9.03 25.38 8.17
C SER A 868 -9.71 26.49 9.00
N THR A 869 -9.63 27.74 8.54
CA THR A 869 -10.36 28.85 9.17
C THR A 869 -11.88 28.69 9.14
N THR A 870 -12.43 27.88 8.23
CA THR A 870 -13.88 27.77 7.96
C THR A 870 -14.46 26.35 8.08
N GLY A 871 -13.68 25.34 8.48
CA GLY A 871 -14.11 23.94 8.48
C GLY A 871 -12.95 22.94 8.57
N PHE A 872 -13.14 21.72 8.06
CA PHE A 872 -12.13 20.66 8.10
C PHE A 872 -10.93 20.91 7.17
N GLY A 873 -9.85 20.17 7.42
CA GLY A 873 -8.70 20.07 6.52
C GLY A 873 -9.00 19.14 5.33
N SER A 874 -8.26 19.32 4.23
CA SER A 874 -8.35 18.50 3.03
C SER A 874 -6.94 18.03 2.64
N GLU A 875 -6.80 16.76 2.26
CA GLU A 875 -5.57 16.23 1.65
C GLU A 875 -5.53 16.43 0.12
N GLY A 876 -6.53 17.12 -0.43
CA GLY A 876 -6.75 17.30 -1.86
C GLY A 876 -7.27 16.03 -2.55
N ALA A 877 -7.69 16.16 -3.80
CA ALA A 877 -8.28 15.08 -4.59
C ALA A 877 -7.48 13.77 -4.49
N LEU A 878 -8.17 12.68 -4.18
CA LEU A 878 -7.63 11.31 -4.06
C LEU A 878 -6.49 11.18 -3.03
N THR A 879 -6.39 12.09 -2.05
CA THR A 879 -5.26 12.25 -1.11
C THR A 879 -3.91 12.58 -1.79
N LYS A 880 -3.96 13.07 -3.02
CA LYS A 880 -2.79 13.37 -3.87
C LYS A 880 -2.46 14.85 -3.96
N GLY A 881 -3.13 15.73 -3.21
CA GLY A 881 -2.84 17.18 -3.21
C GLY A 881 -1.34 17.51 -3.08
N PRO A 882 -0.60 16.92 -2.14
CA PRO A 882 0.86 17.13 -2.00
C PRO A 882 1.74 16.44 -3.06
N PHE A 883 1.15 15.61 -3.94
CA PHE A 883 1.85 14.66 -4.82
C PHE A 883 1.38 14.72 -6.28
N ASN A 884 0.60 15.73 -6.67
CA ASN A 884 0.18 15.95 -8.04
C ASN A 884 0.60 17.37 -8.49
N ASN A 885 1.41 17.46 -9.54
CA ASN A 885 1.87 18.71 -10.15
C ASN A 885 1.02 19.17 -11.35
N LEU A 886 -0.06 18.47 -11.68
CA LEU A 886 -1.00 18.77 -12.75
C LEU A 886 -2.33 19.25 -12.16
N LEU A 887 -3.22 19.76 -13.02
CA LEU A 887 -4.62 19.96 -12.65
C LEU A 887 -5.20 18.64 -12.17
N VAL A 888 -5.98 18.71 -11.08
CA VAL A 888 -6.54 17.51 -10.46
C VAL A 888 -7.59 16.82 -11.34
N ALA A 889 -8.10 17.51 -12.36
CA ALA A 889 -9.06 16.98 -13.34
C ALA A 889 -8.54 15.70 -14.00
N ALA A 890 -7.25 15.64 -14.37
CA ALA A 890 -6.69 14.47 -15.04
C ALA A 890 -6.82 13.18 -14.20
N ASP A 891 -6.42 13.27 -12.94
CA ASP A 891 -6.55 12.18 -11.96
C ASP A 891 -8.02 11.85 -11.67
N LEU A 892 -8.87 12.86 -11.48
CA LEU A 892 -10.29 12.66 -11.15
C LEU A 892 -11.07 12.02 -12.32
N ASN A 893 -10.81 12.46 -13.56
CA ASN A 893 -11.40 11.89 -14.76
C ASN A 893 -10.98 10.43 -14.93
N ASN A 894 -9.69 10.14 -14.76
CA ASN A 894 -9.15 8.77 -14.81
C ASN A 894 -9.79 7.89 -13.73
N ALA A 895 -9.82 8.37 -12.49
CA ALA A 895 -10.41 7.65 -11.37
C ALA A 895 -11.89 7.37 -11.60
N LEU A 896 -12.70 8.37 -11.96
CA LEU A 896 -14.14 8.16 -12.19
C LEU A 896 -14.39 7.12 -13.27
N LEU A 897 -13.68 7.26 -14.39
CA LEU A 897 -13.79 6.33 -15.50
C LEU A 897 -13.37 4.91 -15.10
N SER A 898 -12.35 4.76 -14.25
CA SER A 898 -11.93 3.49 -13.65
C SER A 898 -13.09 2.79 -12.95
N TYR A 899 -13.80 3.48 -12.04
CA TYR A 899 -14.96 2.91 -11.32
C TYR A 899 -16.12 2.58 -12.27
N ILE A 900 -16.44 3.45 -13.23
CA ILE A 900 -17.56 3.24 -14.16
C ILE A 900 -17.29 2.06 -15.11
N LEU A 901 -16.08 1.95 -15.66
CA LEU A 901 -15.74 0.91 -16.63
C LEU A 901 -15.65 -0.47 -15.98
N THR A 902 -15.10 -0.52 -14.77
CA THR A 902 -14.98 -1.76 -14.00
C THR A 902 -16.28 -2.15 -13.31
N GLY A 903 -17.15 -1.19 -12.98
CA GLY A 903 -18.33 -1.43 -12.16
C GLY A 903 -17.97 -1.73 -10.70
N TYR A 904 -16.88 -1.18 -10.19
CA TYR A 904 -16.50 -1.37 -8.78
C TYR A 904 -17.36 -0.49 -7.87
N GLU A 905 -17.88 -1.12 -6.82
CA GLU A 905 -18.75 -0.47 -5.83
C GLU A 905 -18.11 -0.49 -4.44
N PRO A 906 -17.56 0.65 -3.95
CA PRO A 906 -16.71 0.63 -2.78
C PRO A 906 -17.44 0.57 -1.44
N LEU A 907 -16.88 -0.19 -0.49
CA LEU A 907 -17.28 -0.18 0.92
C LEU A 907 -16.24 0.53 1.76
N SER A 908 -16.60 1.71 2.26
CA SER A 908 -15.73 2.57 3.06
C SER A 908 -15.76 2.22 4.54
N SER A 909 -14.61 2.28 5.21
CA SER A 909 -14.46 1.93 6.63
C SER A 909 -14.09 3.12 7.51
N ALA A 910 -14.67 3.18 8.72
CA ALA A 910 -14.31 4.16 9.73
C ALA A 910 -13.03 3.76 10.48
N ALA A 911 -12.16 4.74 10.72
CA ALA A 911 -10.99 4.65 11.59
C ALA A 911 -10.94 5.83 12.56
N GLY A 912 -10.23 5.64 13.68
CA GLY A 912 -10.18 6.59 14.79
C GLY A 912 -11.40 6.48 15.69
N TYR A 913 -12.57 6.93 15.20
CA TYR A 913 -13.81 7.01 15.97
C TYR A 913 -15.05 6.61 15.16
N VAL A 914 -16.08 6.12 15.87
CA VAL A 914 -17.45 5.92 15.35
C VAL A 914 -18.39 6.78 16.17
N GLY A 915 -18.94 7.83 15.56
CA GLY A 915 -19.58 8.92 16.30
C GLY A 915 -18.61 9.63 17.25
N PRO A 916 -19.10 10.52 18.12
CA PRO A 916 -18.25 11.28 19.03
C PRO A 916 -17.75 10.48 20.25
N LYS A 917 -18.32 9.31 20.55
CA LYS A 917 -18.06 8.58 21.80
C LYS A 917 -17.09 7.41 21.67
N TYR A 918 -17.25 6.57 20.64
CA TYR A 918 -16.52 5.30 20.57
C TYR A 918 -15.22 5.44 19.80
N LYS A 919 -14.10 5.32 20.51
CA LYS A 919 -12.77 5.19 19.92
C LYS A 919 -12.59 3.77 19.37
N VAL A 920 -12.23 3.65 18.10
CA VAL A 920 -12.07 2.37 17.39
C VAL A 920 -10.66 2.16 16.83
N ASP A 921 -9.78 3.17 16.90
CA ASP A 921 -8.43 3.13 16.33
C ASP A 921 -8.43 2.56 14.90
N HIS A 922 -7.81 1.40 14.68
CA HIS A 922 -7.78 0.69 13.40
C HIS A 922 -8.51 -0.66 13.44
N ASP A 923 -9.26 -0.95 14.50
CA ASP A 923 -9.88 -2.27 14.71
C ASP A 923 -10.83 -2.64 13.56
N ILE A 924 -11.63 -1.68 13.08
CA ILE A 924 -12.52 -1.87 11.93
C ILE A 924 -11.72 -1.99 10.62
N SER A 925 -10.63 -1.23 10.47
CA SER A 925 -9.77 -1.28 9.28
C SER A 925 -9.13 -2.67 9.10
N LEU A 926 -8.72 -3.32 10.20
CA LEU A 926 -8.17 -4.68 10.19
C LEU A 926 -9.24 -5.73 9.87
N LEU A 927 -10.50 -5.50 10.27
CA LEU A 927 -11.62 -6.41 10.00
C LEU A 927 -12.08 -6.41 8.55
N MET A 928 -11.89 -5.32 7.79
CA MET A 928 -12.41 -5.20 6.43
C MET A 928 -12.00 -6.35 5.49
N PRO A 929 -10.70 -6.71 5.33
CA PRO A 929 -10.31 -7.87 4.53
C PRO A 929 -10.92 -9.18 5.03
N GLU A 930 -11.12 -9.32 6.35
CA GLU A 930 -11.67 -10.53 6.94
C GLU A 930 -13.16 -10.69 6.63
N ILE A 931 -13.91 -9.60 6.62
CA ILE A 931 -15.33 -9.57 6.25
C ILE A 931 -15.46 -9.87 4.75
N ILE A 932 -14.78 -9.09 3.92
CA ILE A 932 -14.97 -9.11 2.46
C ILE A 932 -14.50 -10.44 1.85
N SER A 933 -13.35 -10.98 2.26
CA SER A 933 -12.88 -12.29 1.78
C SER A 933 -13.80 -13.46 2.16
N ARG A 934 -14.71 -13.27 3.12
CA ARG A 934 -15.66 -14.28 3.57
C ARG A 934 -17.07 -14.09 3.02
N MET A 935 -17.30 -13.06 2.21
CA MET A 935 -18.54 -12.85 1.45
C MET A 935 -18.41 -13.51 0.08
N SER A 936 -19.49 -14.07 -0.47
CA SER A 936 -19.53 -14.48 -1.88
C SER A 936 -19.44 -13.26 -2.80
N VAL A 937 -19.21 -13.47 -4.10
CA VAL A 937 -19.17 -12.35 -5.06
C VAL A 937 -20.52 -11.61 -5.09
N GLU A 938 -21.64 -12.33 -5.09
CA GLU A 938 -23.00 -11.76 -5.03
C GLU A 938 -23.24 -11.00 -3.73
N GLU A 939 -22.81 -11.52 -2.58
CA GLU A 939 -23.04 -10.89 -1.29
C GLU A 939 -22.32 -9.54 -1.14
N ARG A 940 -21.26 -9.32 -1.92
CA ARG A 940 -20.49 -8.07 -1.92
C ARG A 940 -21.14 -6.96 -2.73
N ASP A 941 -22.08 -7.31 -3.63
CA ASP A 941 -22.81 -6.34 -4.44
C ASP A 941 -23.71 -5.47 -3.53
N PRO A 942 -23.53 -4.14 -3.51
CA PRO A 942 -24.39 -3.26 -2.72
C PRO A 942 -25.86 -3.37 -3.09
N LYS A 943 -26.21 -3.72 -4.33
CA LYS A 943 -27.61 -4.01 -4.70
C LYS A 943 -28.17 -5.17 -3.90
N TYR A 944 -27.43 -6.28 -3.83
CA TYR A 944 -27.80 -7.42 -2.98
C TYR A 944 -27.93 -7.01 -1.52
N LEU A 945 -26.97 -6.21 -1.02
CA LEU A 945 -26.97 -5.73 0.36
C LEU A 945 -28.17 -4.83 0.68
N ILE A 946 -28.58 -3.96 -0.25
CA ILE A 946 -29.75 -3.07 -0.10
C ILE A 946 -31.05 -3.89 -0.16
N GLU A 947 -31.22 -4.74 -1.17
CA GLU A 947 -32.44 -5.55 -1.38
C GLU A 947 -32.72 -6.48 -0.18
N ASN A 948 -31.68 -6.96 0.50
CA ASN A 948 -31.80 -7.83 1.67
C ASN A 948 -31.78 -7.07 3.01
N GLY A 949 -31.72 -5.73 3.01
CA GLY A 949 -31.75 -4.89 4.20
C GLY A 949 -30.47 -4.93 5.06
N TYR A 950 -29.35 -5.34 4.47
CA TYR A 950 -28.02 -5.27 5.08
C TYR A 950 -27.45 -3.85 5.04
N LEU A 951 -27.87 -3.04 4.07
CA LEU A 951 -27.60 -1.62 3.98
C LEU A 951 -28.91 -0.81 4.13
N GLU A 952 -28.86 0.31 4.85
CA GLU A 952 -29.94 1.30 4.91
C GLU A 952 -29.45 2.65 4.38
N LYS A 953 -30.30 3.38 3.62
CA LYS A 953 -29.99 4.74 3.15
C LYS A 953 -29.98 5.68 4.35
N VAL A 954 -29.02 6.61 4.37
CA VAL A 954 -29.00 7.72 5.32
C VAL A 954 -29.88 8.83 4.75
N GLU A 955 -31.01 9.10 5.38
CA GLU A 955 -31.95 10.12 4.92
C GLU A 955 -31.56 11.52 5.42
N ASN A 956 -31.94 12.56 4.66
CA ASN A 956 -31.79 13.95 5.11
C ASN A 956 -32.55 14.20 6.42
N ILE A 957 -32.04 15.13 7.23
CA ILE A 957 -32.56 15.39 8.58
C ILE A 957 -33.13 16.81 8.63
N GLU A 958 -34.37 16.96 9.10
CA GLU A 958 -34.88 18.26 9.50
C GLU A 958 -34.37 18.63 10.90
N HIS A 959 -33.75 19.81 11.01
CA HIS A 959 -33.22 20.33 12.27
C HIS A 959 -33.36 21.86 12.29
N GLU A 960 -34.07 22.39 13.29
CA GLU A 960 -34.34 23.83 13.46
C GLU A 960 -34.93 24.54 12.23
N GLY A 961 -35.72 23.82 11.41
CA GLY A 961 -36.31 24.36 10.18
C GLY A 961 -35.38 24.37 8.96
N GLU A 962 -34.15 23.84 9.10
CA GLU A 962 -33.20 23.61 8.02
C GLU A 962 -33.15 22.12 7.65
N VAL A 963 -32.99 21.82 6.35
CA VAL A 963 -32.76 20.45 5.86
C VAL A 963 -31.26 20.22 5.81
N ILE A 964 -30.80 19.22 6.57
CA ILE A 964 -29.39 18.82 6.63
C ILE A 964 -29.18 17.62 5.70
N GLU A 965 -28.25 17.75 4.75
CA GLU A 965 -27.98 16.77 3.67
C GLU A 965 -27.22 15.52 4.14
N ALA A 966 -27.77 14.78 5.11
CA ALA A 966 -27.16 13.54 5.59
C ALA A 966 -27.12 12.43 4.51
N SER A 967 -27.92 12.53 3.44
CA SER A 967 -27.86 11.61 2.29
C SER A 967 -26.54 11.62 1.52
N LEU A 968 -25.68 12.62 1.73
CA LEU A 968 -24.28 12.61 1.24
C LEU A 968 -23.48 11.42 1.77
N LEU A 969 -23.90 10.81 2.88
CA LEU A 969 -23.26 9.64 3.47
C LEU A 969 -23.65 8.33 2.78
N GLY A 970 -24.56 8.38 1.81
CA GLY A 970 -25.04 7.22 1.07
C GLY A 970 -25.80 6.23 1.95
N TYR A 971 -25.33 4.99 1.97
CA TYR A 971 -25.86 3.88 2.73
C TYR A 971 -24.89 3.45 3.82
N ARG A 972 -25.43 2.79 4.84
CA ARG A 972 -24.66 2.32 5.99
C ARG A 972 -25.08 0.93 6.40
N ILE A 973 -24.17 0.15 6.99
CA ILE A 973 -24.50 -1.20 7.46
C ILE A 973 -25.57 -1.19 8.57
N THR A 974 -26.43 -2.21 8.55
CA THR A 974 -27.47 -2.42 9.56
C THR A 974 -27.07 -3.52 10.55
N ILE A 975 -27.90 -3.73 11.58
CA ILE A 975 -27.75 -4.86 12.50
C ILE A 975 -27.86 -6.22 11.77
N LYS A 976 -28.61 -6.31 10.66
CA LYS A 976 -28.69 -7.52 9.84
C LYS A 976 -27.33 -7.87 9.22
N PHE A 977 -26.60 -6.86 8.75
CA PHE A 977 -25.24 -7.05 8.21
C PHE A 977 -24.33 -7.62 9.28
N VAL A 978 -24.42 -7.08 10.50
CA VAL A 978 -23.65 -7.56 11.65
C VAL A 978 -23.98 -9.03 11.95
N HIS A 979 -25.26 -9.37 12.12
CA HIS A 979 -25.66 -10.76 12.39
C HIS A 979 -25.16 -11.73 11.32
N HIS A 980 -25.30 -11.35 10.04
CA HIS A 980 -25.03 -12.24 8.92
C HIS A 980 -23.54 -12.39 8.58
N PHE A 981 -22.82 -11.27 8.47
CA PHE A 981 -21.42 -11.26 7.99
C PHE A 981 -20.43 -11.27 9.14
N LEU A 982 -20.65 -10.49 10.21
CA LEU A 982 -19.80 -10.56 11.40
C LEU A 982 -20.00 -11.88 12.15
N GLY A 983 -21.15 -12.55 12.02
CA GLY A 983 -21.35 -13.94 12.48
C GLY A 983 -20.46 -14.97 11.77
N ARG A 984 -19.72 -14.59 10.72
CA ARG A 984 -18.67 -15.42 10.10
C ARG A 984 -17.32 -15.30 10.83
N ILE A 985 -17.19 -14.33 11.73
CA ILE A 985 -15.96 -14.02 12.48
C ILE A 985 -16.19 -14.19 13.98
N PHE A 986 -17.28 -13.66 14.53
CA PHE A 986 -17.56 -13.59 15.96
C PHE A 986 -18.61 -14.60 16.42
N ASN A 987 -18.50 -15.06 17.68
CA ASN A 987 -19.50 -15.92 18.32
C ASN A 987 -20.78 -15.16 18.69
N ASN A 988 -20.62 -13.90 19.12
CA ASN A 988 -21.72 -13.01 19.49
C ASN A 988 -21.65 -11.72 18.65
N PRO A 989 -22.04 -11.77 17.36
CA PRO A 989 -21.91 -10.64 16.46
C PRO A 989 -22.74 -9.42 16.92
N ASP A 990 -23.91 -9.63 17.53
CA ASP A 990 -24.86 -8.60 17.95
C ASP A 990 -24.26 -7.61 18.96
N ALA A 991 -23.27 -8.05 19.75
CA ALA A 991 -22.62 -7.22 20.76
C ALA A 991 -21.46 -6.37 20.19
N VAL A 992 -20.96 -6.68 18.99
CA VAL A 992 -19.76 -6.04 18.42
C VAL A 992 -19.99 -4.55 18.19
N PHE A 993 -21.10 -4.20 17.53
CA PHE A 993 -21.50 -2.81 17.32
C PHE A 993 -22.82 -2.51 18.02
N THR A 994 -22.81 -1.54 18.92
CA THR A 994 -24.02 -1.08 19.61
C THR A 994 -24.94 -0.35 18.63
N LYS A 995 -26.21 -0.19 19.01
CA LYS A 995 -27.21 0.53 18.20
C LYS A 995 -26.77 1.96 17.85
N ASP A 996 -26.15 2.65 18.80
CA ASP A 996 -25.64 4.02 18.64
C ASP A 996 -24.27 4.09 17.92
N MET A 997 -23.54 2.97 17.75
CA MET A 997 -22.44 2.89 16.78
C MET A 997 -22.96 2.72 15.35
N LEU A 998 -23.99 1.89 15.15
CA LEU A 998 -24.61 1.69 13.83
C LEU A 998 -25.38 2.95 13.36
N ARG A 999 -25.87 3.74 14.31
CA ARG A 999 -26.56 5.01 14.11
C ARG A 999 -25.90 6.15 14.92
N PRO A 1000 -24.76 6.70 14.48
CA PRO A 1000 -23.98 7.70 15.23
C PRO A 1000 -24.77 8.93 15.69
N GLU A 1001 -25.81 9.31 14.96
CA GLU A 1001 -26.73 10.39 15.32
C GLU A 1001 -27.46 10.16 16.66
N MET A 1002 -27.54 8.91 17.14
CA MET A 1002 -28.10 8.57 18.44
C MET A 1002 -27.14 8.87 19.60
N GLN A 1003 -25.85 9.01 19.34
CA GLN A 1003 -24.86 9.34 20.37
C GLN A 1003 -25.01 10.80 20.82
N ASP A 1004 -25.13 11.69 19.84
CA ASP A 1004 -25.34 13.13 19.99
C ASP A 1004 -25.80 13.72 18.63
N LYS A 1005 -27.08 14.09 18.55
CA LYS A 1005 -27.68 14.63 17.32
C LYS A 1005 -27.10 16.00 16.93
N GLU A 1006 -26.79 16.84 17.92
CA GLU A 1006 -26.25 18.19 17.67
C GLU A 1006 -24.84 18.11 17.08
N THR A 1007 -23.98 17.28 17.67
CA THR A 1007 -22.64 17.04 17.14
C THR A 1007 -22.70 16.44 15.72
N PHE A 1008 -23.63 15.53 15.46
CA PHE A 1008 -23.83 14.93 14.14
C PHE A 1008 -24.22 15.98 13.09
N VAL A 1009 -25.22 16.81 13.38
CA VAL A 1009 -25.67 17.90 12.50
C VAL A 1009 -24.55 18.93 12.27
N HIS A 1010 -23.86 19.35 13.33
CA HIS A 1010 -22.75 20.29 13.23
C HIS A 1010 -21.60 19.75 12.36
N SER A 1011 -21.29 18.46 12.50
CA SER A 1011 -20.28 17.78 11.68
C SER A 1011 -20.67 17.78 10.20
N LEU A 1012 -21.95 17.54 9.86
CA LEU A 1012 -22.46 17.60 8.48
C LEU A 1012 -22.40 19.02 7.91
N LYS A 1013 -22.79 20.04 8.67
CA LYS A 1013 -22.68 21.44 8.22
C LYS A 1013 -21.23 21.81 7.90
N ASN A 1014 -20.29 21.44 8.77
CA ASN A 1014 -18.86 21.67 8.53
C ASN A 1014 -18.33 20.87 7.32
N LEU A 1015 -18.87 19.67 7.09
CA LEU A 1015 -18.56 18.86 5.91
C LEU A 1015 -18.96 19.60 4.64
N SER A 1016 -20.21 20.05 4.54
CA SER A 1016 -20.74 20.79 3.39
C SER A 1016 -19.99 22.09 3.13
N ILE A 1017 -19.64 22.87 4.18
CA ILE A 1017 -18.81 24.08 4.04
C ILE A 1017 -17.43 23.74 3.46
N THR A 1018 -16.82 22.66 3.94
CA THR A 1018 -15.51 22.23 3.46
C THR A 1018 -15.57 21.77 2.01
N GLN A 1019 -16.59 20.98 1.66
CA GLN A 1019 -16.80 20.49 0.29
C GLN A 1019 -17.01 21.64 -0.69
N LYS A 1020 -17.89 22.59 -0.35
CA LYS A 1020 -18.12 23.79 -1.16
C LYS A 1020 -16.84 24.58 -1.38
N ARG A 1021 -16.05 24.84 -0.33
CA ARG A 1021 -14.77 25.56 -0.48
C ARG A 1021 -13.80 24.84 -1.42
N VAL A 1022 -13.68 23.52 -1.31
CA VAL A 1022 -12.81 22.74 -2.19
C VAL A 1022 -13.28 22.88 -3.64
N ALA A 1023 -14.58 22.72 -3.90
CA ALA A 1023 -15.17 22.85 -5.23
C ALA A 1023 -15.05 24.27 -5.82
N GLU A 1024 -15.26 25.32 -5.02
CA GLU A 1024 -15.00 26.71 -5.41
C GLU A 1024 -13.54 26.89 -5.85
N GLY A 1025 -12.61 26.21 -5.18
CA GLY A 1025 -11.20 26.20 -5.59
C GLY A 1025 -10.99 25.66 -7.00
N LEU A 1026 -11.70 24.60 -7.40
CA LEU A 1026 -11.60 23.96 -8.72
C LEU A 1026 -12.20 24.82 -9.85
N MET A 1027 -13.09 25.76 -9.51
CA MET A 1027 -13.70 26.70 -10.46
C MET A 1027 -12.76 27.85 -10.85
N THR A 1028 -11.58 27.96 -10.22
CA THR A 1028 -10.70 29.15 -10.37
C THR A 1028 -9.38 28.91 -11.11
N ASP A 1029 -9.00 27.66 -11.37
CA ASP A 1029 -7.70 27.29 -11.94
C ASP A 1029 -7.77 26.56 -13.30
N GLY A 1030 -8.96 26.47 -13.89
CA GLY A 1030 -9.20 25.71 -15.12
C GLY A 1030 -9.54 24.23 -14.89
N THR A 1031 -9.54 23.75 -13.63
CA THR A 1031 -9.89 22.35 -13.34
C THR A 1031 -11.33 22.05 -13.77
N TYR A 1032 -12.29 22.92 -13.44
CA TYR A 1032 -13.70 22.70 -13.77
C TYR A 1032 -13.93 22.47 -15.27
N GLU A 1033 -13.31 23.27 -16.12
CA GLU A 1033 -13.41 23.15 -17.58
C GLU A 1033 -12.78 21.86 -18.10
N ALA A 1034 -11.73 21.37 -17.44
CA ALA A 1034 -11.02 20.13 -17.77
C ALA A 1034 -11.72 18.85 -17.25
N LEU A 1035 -12.68 18.98 -16.33
CA LEU A 1035 -13.44 17.83 -15.80
C LEU A 1035 -14.37 17.24 -16.87
N CYS A 1036 -14.54 15.92 -16.83
CA CYS A 1036 -15.55 15.25 -17.64
C CYS A 1036 -16.97 15.66 -17.18
N PRO A 1037 -17.99 15.57 -18.05
CA PRO A 1037 -19.33 16.07 -17.75
C PRO A 1037 -19.95 15.61 -16.41
N PRO A 1038 -19.81 14.33 -15.98
CA PRO A 1038 -20.34 13.90 -14.68
C PRO A 1038 -19.72 14.67 -13.51
N LEU A 1039 -18.42 14.97 -13.57
CA LEU A 1039 -17.72 15.71 -12.52
C LEU A 1039 -17.99 17.21 -12.59
N GLN A 1040 -18.21 17.78 -13.77
CA GLN A 1040 -18.68 19.16 -13.91
C GLN A 1040 -20.05 19.35 -13.25
N ALA A 1041 -20.97 18.41 -13.49
CA ALA A 1041 -22.26 18.43 -12.81
C ALA A 1041 -22.09 18.37 -11.28
N LEU A 1042 -21.22 17.47 -10.80
CA LEU A 1042 -20.97 17.29 -9.37
C LEU A 1042 -20.36 18.54 -8.70
N VAL A 1043 -19.32 19.12 -9.30
CA VAL A 1043 -18.68 20.33 -8.76
C VAL A 1043 -19.65 21.52 -8.81
N SER A 1044 -20.49 21.63 -9.85
CA SER A 1044 -21.55 22.64 -9.90
C SER A 1044 -22.54 22.51 -8.75
N ILE A 1045 -22.99 21.28 -8.47
CA ILE A 1045 -23.89 20.99 -7.36
C ILE A 1045 -23.22 21.31 -6.01
N MET A 1046 -21.94 20.97 -5.83
CA MET A 1046 -21.21 21.30 -4.59
C MET A 1046 -21.11 22.82 -4.32
N VAL A 1047 -21.08 23.65 -5.37
CA VAL A 1047 -20.95 25.12 -5.23
C VAL A 1047 -22.32 25.80 -5.16
N ASN A 1048 -23.21 25.44 -6.09
CA ASN A 1048 -24.46 26.14 -6.37
C ASN A 1048 -25.70 25.44 -5.79
N GLY A 1049 -25.57 24.18 -5.37
CA GLY A 1049 -26.69 23.30 -4.98
C GLY A 1049 -27.35 22.59 -6.17
N GLU A 1050 -27.09 23.03 -7.40
CA GLU A 1050 -27.73 22.51 -8.61
C GLU A 1050 -26.78 22.52 -9.83
N TYR A 1051 -27.12 21.71 -10.82
CA TYR A 1051 -26.58 21.72 -12.17
C TYR A 1051 -27.74 21.71 -13.17
N GLU A 1052 -27.85 22.76 -13.99
CA GLU A 1052 -28.99 22.94 -14.92
C GLU A 1052 -30.38 22.87 -14.23
N GLY A 1053 -30.48 23.40 -13.00
CA GLY A 1053 -31.71 23.36 -12.20
C GLY A 1053 -32.02 21.99 -11.57
N LYS A 1054 -31.06 21.07 -11.57
CA LYS A 1054 -31.20 19.69 -11.05
C LYS A 1054 -30.25 19.46 -9.89
N ASP A 1055 -30.73 18.80 -8.85
CA ASP A 1055 -29.92 18.39 -7.71
C ASP A 1055 -29.18 17.06 -7.96
N ARG A 1056 -28.44 16.59 -6.95
CA ARG A 1056 -27.69 15.33 -6.97
C ARG A 1056 -28.56 14.08 -7.13
N GLU A 1057 -29.79 14.11 -6.66
CA GLU A 1057 -30.71 12.96 -6.66
C GLU A 1057 -31.50 12.87 -7.98
N HIS A 1058 -31.51 13.94 -8.79
CA HIS A 1058 -32.22 13.97 -10.05
C HIS A 1058 -31.76 12.84 -11.01
N PRO A 1059 -32.68 12.07 -11.64
CA PRO A 1059 -32.34 10.93 -12.50
C PRO A 1059 -31.34 11.27 -13.62
N ASP A 1060 -31.50 12.42 -14.28
CA ASP A 1060 -30.57 12.88 -15.32
C ASP A 1060 -29.13 13.06 -14.81
N VAL A 1061 -28.94 13.53 -13.57
CA VAL A 1061 -27.60 13.66 -12.97
C VAL A 1061 -27.04 12.29 -12.65
N ARG A 1062 -27.85 11.39 -12.06
CA ARG A 1062 -27.46 9.99 -11.80
C ARG A 1062 -27.07 9.25 -13.08
N GLN A 1063 -27.78 9.50 -14.18
CA GLN A 1063 -27.51 8.88 -15.48
C GLN A 1063 -26.08 9.15 -15.99
N LEU A 1064 -25.51 10.33 -15.71
CA LEU A 1064 -24.14 10.70 -16.12
C LEU A 1064 -23.07 9.75 -15.57
N PHE A 1065 -23.34 9.10 -14.44
CA PHE A 1065 -22.42 8.18 -13.76
C PHE A 1065 -22.60 6.72 -14.20
N THR A 1066 -23.51 6.45 -15.13
CA THR A 1066 -23.74 5.10 -15.63
C THR A 1066 -22.76 4.72 -16.73
N ARG A 1067 -22.40 3.43 -16.77
CA ARG A 1067 -21.54 2.89 -17.83
C ARG A 1067 -22.15 3.11 -19.22
N GLU A 1068 -23.46 2.93 -19.36
CA GLU A 1068 -24.16 3.12 -20.64
C GLU A 1068 -23.96 4.56 -21.18
N TYR A 1069 -24.14 5.58 -20.34
CA TYR A 1069 -23.92 6.97 -20.74
C TYR A 1069 -22.47 7.19 -21.20
N VAL A 1070 -21.51 6.78 -20.36
CA VAL A 1070 -20.08 7.01 -20.63
C VAL A 1070 -19.64 6.35 -21.93
N MET A 1071 -20.01 5.09 -22.14
CA MET A 1071 -19.61 4.32 -23.31
C MET A 1071 -20.16 4.90 -24.62
N ASN A 1072 -21.32 5.57 -24.58
CA ASN A 1072 -21.93 6.21 -25.75
C ASN A 1072 -21.49 7.68 -25.94
N SER A 1073 -20.86 8.29 -24.94
CA SER A 1073 -20.53 9.71 -24.92
C SER A 1073 -19.39 10.10 -25.87
N ASP A 1074 -19.46 11.34 -26.40
CA ASP A 1074 -18.42 11.88 -27.27
C ASP A 1074 -17.13 12.22 -26.51
N TRP A 1075 -17.26 12.61 -25.23
CA TRP A 1075 -16.09 12.92 -24.41
C TRP A 1075 -15.24 11.67 -24.16
N TYR A 1076 -15.86 10.50 -23.94
CA TYR A 1076 -15.11 9.24 -23.79
C TYR A 1076 -14.43 8.84 -25.10
N LYS A 1077 -15.14 8.90 -26.24
CA LYS A 1077 -14.56 8.64 -27.56
C LYS A 1077 -13.38 9.58 -27.86
N HIS A 1078 -13.47 10.85 -27.45
CA HIS A 1078 -12.36 11.79 -27.59
C HIS A 1078 -11.11 11.34 -26.82
N ARG A 1079 -11.25 10.82 -25.60
CA ARG A 1079 -10.12 10.29 -24.83
C ARG A 1079 -9.41 9.13 -25.51
N LEU A 1080 -10.15 8.25 -26.20
CA LEU A 1080 -9.56 7.15 -26.97
C LEU A 1080 -8.73 7.70 -28.15
N LYS A 1081 -9.25 8.71 -28.84
CA LYS A 1081 -8.51 9.40 -29.92
C LYS A 1081 -7.25 10.10 -29.40
N VAL A 1082 -7.33 10.80 -28.26
CA VAL A 1082 -6.16 11.43 -27.64
C VAL A 1082 -5.09 10.38 -27.32
N LYS A 1083 -5.48 9.19 -26.84
CA LYS A 1083 -4.53 8.11 -26.60
C LYS A 1083 -3.84 7.66 -27.89
N GLN A 1084 -4.62 7.42 -28.94
CA GLN A 1084 -4.09 7.08 -30.26
C GLN A 1084 -3.11 8.14 -30.79
N GLU A 1085 -3.48 9.43 -30.73
CA GLU A 1085 -2.63 10.54 -31.16
C GLU A 1085 -1.29 10.58 -30.41
N ARG A 1086 -1.33 10.32 -29.09
CA ARG A 1086 -0.12 10.24 -28.26
C ARG A 1086 0.77 9.06 -28.63
N ASP A 1087 0.19 7.89 -28.88
CA ASP A 1087 0.97 6.71 -29.29
C ASP A 1087 1.58 6.88 -30.68
N ILE A 1088 0.84 7.48 -31.62
CA ILE A 1088 1.39 7.85 -32.94
C ILE A 1088 2.58 8.78 -32.76
N LYS A 1089 2.46 9.82 -31.93
CA LYS A 1089 3.56 10.75 -31.66
C LYS A 1089 4.77 10.04 -31.03
N PHE A 1090 4.54 9.19 -30.02
CA PHE A 1090 5.59 8.43 -29.34
C PHE A 1090 6.35 7.51 -30.29
N TRP A 1091 5.64 6.74 -31.13
CA TRP A 1091 6.28 5.80 -32.04
C TRP A 1091 7.01 6.48 -33.19
N ASN A 1092 6.51 7.61 -33.70
CA ASN A 1092 7.25 8.43 -34.66
C ASN A 1092 8.58 8.94 -34.06
N GLN A 1093 8.54 9.50 -32.84
CA GLN A 1093 9.75 9.96 -32.15
C GLN A 1093 10.72 8.81 -31.86
N THR A 1094 10.20 7.64 -31.51
CA THR A 1094 10.99 6.43 -31.28
C THR A 1094 11.72 5.98 -32.54
N ILE A 1095 11.03 5.95 -33.69
CA ILE A 1095 11.63 5.58 -34.98
C ILE A 1095 12.77 6.54 -35.32
N THR A 1096 12.53 7.86 -35.24
CA THR A 1096 13.58 8.86 -35.48
C THR A 1096 14.77 8.67 -34.54
N TYR A 1097 14.55 8.39 -33.26
CA TYR A 1097 15.64 8.19 -32.30
C TYR A 1097 16.46 6.92 -32.60
N LEU A 1098 15.81 5.83 -33.00
CA LEU A 1098 16.48 4.57 -33.35
C LEU A 1098 17.25 4.68 -34.66
N GLU A 1099 16.71 5.39 -35.66
CA GLU A 1099 17.41 5.69 -36.92
C GLU A 1099 18.65 6.55 -36.65
N ASP A 1100 18.51 7.65 -35.88
CA ASP A 1100 19.62 8.51 -35.46
C ASP A 1100 20.70 7.73 -34.67
N ALA A 1101 20.31 6.70 -33.91
CA ALA A 1101 21.25 5.87 -33.17
C ALA A 1101 22.00 4.88 -34.07
N LEU A 1102 21.34 4.32 -35.08
CA LEU A 1102 21.93 3.41 -36.06
C LEU A 1102 22.91 4.13 -37.02
N ASP A 1103 22.62 5.40 -37.35
CA ASP A 1103 23.47 6.20 -38.24
C ASP A 1103 24.75 6.73 -37.57
N ARG A 1104 24.89 6.58 -36.25
CA ARG A 1104 26.07 7.03 -35.50
C ARG A 1104 27.16 5.97 -35.46
N GLU A 1105 28.28 6.23 -36.13
CA GLU A 1105 29.45 5.32 -36.15
C GLU A 1105 29.93 4.91 -34.76
N ASN A 1106 29.88 5.81 -33.77
CA ASN A 1106 30.32 5.52 -32.40
C ASN A 1106 29.35 4.64 -31.59
N LEU A 1107 28.18 4.29 -32.13
CA LEU A 1107 27.20 3.40 -31.51
C LEU A 1107 27.06 2.05 -32.22
N GLU A 1108 27.82 1.76 -33.27
CA GLU A 1108 27.67 0.55 -34.09
C GLU A 1108 27.69 -0.75 -33.27
N GLU A 1109 28.67 -0.92 -32.38
CA GLU A 1109 28.77 -2.10 -31.51
C GLU A 1109 27.58 -2.21 -30.54
N ALA A 1110 27.18 -1.08 -29.95
CA ALA A 1110 26.03 -1.03 -29.04
C ALA A 1110 24.72 -1.33 -29.79
N ALA A 1111 24.59 -0.85 -31.03
CA ALA A 1111 23.43 -1.08 -31.87
C ALA A 1111 23.24 -2.55 -32.20
N GLN A 1112 24.32 -3.26 -32.53
CA GLN A 1112 24.31 -4.71 -32.73
C GLN A 1112 24.00 -5.47 -31.44
N LYS A 1113 24.65 -5.10 -30.33
CA LYS A 1113 24.47 -5.75 -29.02
C LYS A 1113 23.05 -5.59 -28.47
N LEU A 1114 22.41 -4.45 -28.73
CA LEU A 1114 21.05 -4.13 -28.29
C LEU A 1114 19.97 -4.52 -29.31
N ASP A 1115 20.36 -5.07 -30.46
CA ASP A 1115 19.46 -5.49 -31.54
C ASP A 1115 18.53 -4.35 -32.01
N LEU A 1116 19.11 -3.16 -32.23
CA LEU A 1116 18.35 -1.94 -32.53
C LEU A 1116 17.61 -2.02 -33.88
N GLU A 1117 18.13 -2.76 -34.86
CA GLU A 1117 17.44 -2.98 -36.14
C GLU A 1117 16.11 -3.72 -35.95
N THR A 1118 16.09 -4.77 -35.13
CA THR A 1118 14.85 -5.50 -34.79
C THR A 1118 13.89 -4.61 -34.03
N LYS A 1119 14.38 -3.79 -33.08
CA LYS A 1119 13.55 -2.83 -32.37
C LYS A 1119 12.96 -1.76 -33.29
N LEU A 1120 13.73 -1.26 -34.25
CA LEU A 1120 13.26 -0.30 -35.25
C LEU A 1120 12.17 -0.92 -36.14
N LYS A 1121 12.36 -2.17 -36.57
CA LYS A 1121 11.34 -2.90 -37.33
C LYS A 1121 10.03 -3.00 -36.55
N LYS A 1122 10.10 -3.43 -35.28
CA LYS A 1122 8.92 -3.48 -34.39
C LYS A 1122 8.28 -2.11 -34.19
N ALA A 1123 9.08 -1.06 -33.99
CA ALA A 1123 8.55 0.30 -33.81
C ALA A 1123 7.74 0.76 -35.05
N ARG A 1124 8.16 0.38 -36.26
CA ARG A 1124 7.41 0.64 -37.50
C ARG A 1124 6.12 -0.19 -37.60
N GLU A 1125 6.15 -1.44 -37.16
CA GLU A 1125 4.96 -2.30 -37.07
C GLU A 1125 3.94 -1.72 -36.07
N GLU A 1126 4.39 -1.34 -34.87
CA GLU A 1126 3.57 -0.69 -33.84
C GLU A 1126 3.00 0.65 -34.31
N LEU A 1127 3.80 1.49 -34.99
CA LEU A 1127 3.29 2.74 -35.57
C LEU A 1127 2.12 2.47 -36.54
N THR A 1128 2.25 1.44 -37.39
CA THR A 1128 1.20 1.05 -38.33
C THR A 1128 -0.04 0.55 -37.60
N HIS A 1129 0.13 -0.23 -36.52
CA HIS A 1129 -0.95 -0.72 -35.69
C HIS A 1129 -1.72 0.43 -35.04
N VAL A 1130 -1.02 1.34 -34.33
CA VAL A 1130 -1.68 2.43 -33.60
C VAL A 1130 -2.34 3.46 -34.54
N GLN A 1131 -1.89 3.57 -35.79
CA GLN A 1131 -2.54 4.40 -36.81
C GLN A 1131 -3.86 3.81 -37.35
N SER A 1132 -4.13 2.53 -37.09
CA SER A 1132 -5.33 1.86 -37.59
C SER A 1132 -6.58 2.16 -36.77
N ASP A 1133 -7.76 2.05 -37.39
CA ASP A 1133 -9.04 2.18 -36.70
C ASP A 1133 -9.25 1.03 -35.68
N ALA A 1134 -8.69 -0.15 -35.95
CA ALA A 1134 -8.77 -1.31 -35.05
C ALA A 1134 -8.15 -1.01 -33.68
N TYR A 1135 -7.13 -0.16 -33.62
CA TYR A 1135 -6.52 0.24 -32.35
C TYR A 1135 -7.50 1.03 -31.47
N ILE A 1136 -8.37 1.86 -32.04
CA ILE A 1136 -9.41 2.56 -31.26
C ILE A 1136 -10.40 1.56 -30.65
N ASP A 1137 -10.77 0.52 -31.40
CA ASP A 1137 -11.64 -0.55 -30.91
C ASP A 1137 -10.98 -1.35 -29.77
N GLU A 1138 -9.67 -1.56 -29.84
CA GLU A 1138 -8.89 -2.19 -28.76
C GLU A 1138 -8.82 -1.34 -27.49
N LEU A 1139 -8.80 0.00 -27.64
CA LEU A 1139 -8.81 0.95 -26.52
C LEU A 1139 -10.20 1.08 -25.87
N TYR A 1140 -11.27 0.63 -26.53
CA TYR A 1140 -12.62 0.72 -26.00
C TYR A 1140 -12.79 -0.14 -24.73
N GLY A 1141 -13.27 0.48 -23.65
CA GLY A 1141 -13.32 -0.14 -22.32
C GLY A 1141 -12.07 0.11 -21.46
N THR A 1142 -11.10 0.88 -21.95
CA THR A 1142 -9.94 1.39 -21.18
C THR A 1142 -10.15 2.87 -20.78
N LEU A 1143 -9.20 3.44 -20.03
CA LEU A 1143 -9.24 4.86 -19.63
C LEU A 1143 -9.02 5.86 -20.79
N GLY A 1144 -8.49 5.40 -21.93
CA GLY A 1144 -7.95 6.29 -22.97
C GLY A 1144 -6.85 7.19 -22.40
N ALA A 1145 -6.80 8.45 -22.84
CA ALA A 1145 -5.92 9.46 -22.29
C ALA A 1145 -6.68 10.76 -22.01
N ASP A 1146 -6.34 11.43 -20.91
CA ASP A 1146 -6.91 12.73 -20.58
C ASP A 1146 -6.37 13.80 -21.53
N PRO A 1147 -7.19 14.72 -22.08
CA PRO A 1147 -6.70 15.78 -22.96
C PRO A 1147 -5.66 16.71 -22.32
N LEU A 1148 -5.62 16.84 -20.99
CA LEU A 1148 -4.73 17.73 -20.23
C LEU A 1148 -4.81 19.21 -20.66
N LYS A 1149 -6.01 19.66 -21.05
CA LYS A 1149 -6.27 21.03 -21.51
C LYS A 1149 -6.85 21.90 -20.42
#